data_AF-A0A2W7S530-F1
#
_entry.id   AF-A0A2W7S530-F1
#
_cell.length_a   1.000
_cell.length_b   1.000
_cell.length_c   1.000
_cell.angle_alpha   90.00
_cell.angle_beta   90.00
_cell.angle_gamma   90.00
#
_symmetry.space_group_name_H-M   'P 1'
#
loop_
_entity.id
_entity.type
_entity.pdbx_description
1 polymer ?
#
loop_
_entity_poly.entity_id
_entity_poly.type
_entity_poly.pdbx_seq_one_letter_code
_entity_poly.pdbx_strand_id
1 'polypeptide(L)'
;MVKRVTLLTPLFPKCITAIIVMCLSSSLLNAQSIRAYTKRADELFKEKNYYGAAQLYSKALYGNFDSKDVLPYTPVVHKHGKRPKGAKEIYLLHQLAESYRLYHDYQDALPNYEKYLSLEKKPDVMAYLWYGVSLRAMNEPEKAIEALSKFTTEYTQQDSYTALALKEMADCRFNIEQQQNVKRFTIQKLPSPINALGSNYAYAKLNDSIFVFSSSRPDTVGKNKQVIYRSALYQYNTNQNTVSKLFQQTLPYDAAAAQFSADGLRVYFTGWNEDQKSDANKYLIYTATRSSVDAPWDKPFALDSFVNAPGYNARHPFITKDGQYLFFASDRPGGLGKYDIWKVSLNSFGLPNAAPENLGAAINTPDDDMFPVFLADSSMLYFSSNGRVGLGGMDIYKSKGNIVSNQWNTAENLGLPINSVKDDIYYDSFGNADTSYLTSDRESPCCLEIFQSIKLPPLPEVKQPEPIDSSKLNTPDTSAKNNVPVVSIPVNKLDEEAERRKHILDSLNSATIKRVSVNFDFYKAKVRPEDKNSLDTIIQLLKDNPEYNVVIGSFTDCKGKFDLNLRLSKARSLAVKMYLIKHHIAASRINVDFYGEQHLILPCKDDATYDTAQQIVNRRSDIIVTKAKNPKWVPSGKELDIDQILDDITNGRRPFRYIPDEPTTKANNNLKAERQLLREEKARARAEHLAELREQKRLKQQQEAEAARLRREEKARAAAERRARLQAEKEARKAAAKEKNAQKNAAANNPYVSKPVTSNNNNNVVNQALPAHLENELKQKDRKIATLDSISEIKSRLLLTAINHRSINQVFTVYTTSDSVHVDLYDNGTYDHDSVSVIYNSEIIVYKQELKTDKAISFKVPVEPNEKRNEMIFFAENLGEIPPNSALMVITDDTGKRTEVSISNDLMHNTIIYFVKLKKQ
;
A
#
# COMPACT_ATOMS: atom_id res chain seq x y z
N MET A 1 -54.06 60.92 58.91
CA MET A 1 -52.92 60.34 58.16
C MET A 1 -53.42 59.81 56.83
N VAL A 2 -53.64 60.71 55.88
CA VAL A 2 -53.96 60.40 54.48
C VAL A 2 -52.85 61.08 53.68
N LYS A 3 -51.77 60.34 53.44
CA LYS A 3 -50.66 60.62 52.51
C LYS A 3 -49.65 59.48 52.65
N ARG A 4 -49.30 58.84 51.53
CA ARG A 4 -48.39 57.68 51.35
C ARG A 4 -49.03 56.29 51.19
N VAL A 5 -50.08 56.15 50.39
CA VAL A 5 -50.29 54.92 49.58
C VAL A 5 -50.81 55.35 48.20
N THR A 6 -49.98 56.08 47.48
CA THR A 6 -50.21 56.47 46.08
C THR A 6 -48.83 56.80 45.52
N LEU A 7 -48.00 55.78 45.25
CA LEU A 7 -46.76 55.91 44.45
C LEU A 7 -45.96 54.59 44.25
N LEU A 8 -46.57 53.40 44.34
CA LEU A 8 -45.85 52.13 44.03
C LEU A 8 -46.59 51.16 43.11
N THR A 9 -47.63 51.61 42.42
CA THR A 9 -48.39 50.82 41.44
C THR A 9 -48.19 51.24 39.98
N PRO A 10 -46.98 51.68 39.56
CA PRO A 10 -46.57 51.41 38.17
C PRO A 10 -45.11 50.93 37.99
N LEU A 11 -44.36 50.71 39.08
CA LEU A 11 -42.93 50.32 39.01
C LEU A 11 -42.71 48.80 38.94
N PHE A 12 -43.60 47.99 39.54
CA PHE A 12 -43.50 46.53 39.48
C PHE A 12 -43.58 45.95 38.06
N PRO A 13 -44.53 46.34 37.19
CA PRO A 13 -44.53 45.84 35.82
C PRO A 13 -43.34 46.37 35.03
N LYS A 14 -42.89 47.62 35.22
CA LYS A 14 -41.74 48.18 34.50
C LYS A 14 -40.40 47.53 34.86
N CYS A 15 -40.19 47.16 36.12
CA CYS A 15 -39.00 46.40 36.55
C CYS A 15 -39.03 44.96 36.03
N ILE A 16 -40.20 44.30 36.02
CA ILE A 16 -40.34 42.96 35.42
C ILE A 16 -40.11 43.03 33.90
N THR A 17 -40.65 44.03 33.21
CA THR A 17 -40.41 44.23 31.77
C THR A 17 -38.95 44.56 31.49
N ALA A 18 -38.27 45.35 32.32
CA ALA A 18 -36.84 45.64 32.17
C ALA A 18 -35.95 44.41 32.40
N ILE A 19 -36.27 43.56 33.39
CA ILE A 19 -35.60 42.29 33.64
C ILE A 19 -35.86 41.31 32.48
N ILE A 20 -37.10 41.22 31.99
CA ILE A 20 -37.45 40.41 30.82
C ILE A 20 -36.72 40.93 29.57
N VAL A 21 -36.65 42.24 29.35
CA VAL A 21 -35.92 42.83 28.21
C VAL A 21 -34.41 42.62 28.34
N MET A 22 -33.82 42.73 29.54
CA MET A 22 -32.41 42.39 29.78
C MET A 22 -32.15 40.89 29.52
N CYS A 23 -32.96 40.00 30.06
CA CYS A 23 -32.87 38.55 29.83
C CYS A 23 -33.10 38.17 28.35
N LEU A 24 -33.98 38.89 27.65
CA LEU A 24 -34.20 38.71 26.21
C LEU A 24 -33.02 39.26 25.40
N SER A 25 -32.43 40.38 25.79
CA SER A 25 -31.26 40.96 25.12
C SER A 25 -30.01 40.10 25.30
N SER A 26 -29.78 39.54 26.49
CA SER A 26 -28.66 38.63 26.76
C SER A 26 -28.82 37.29 26.05
N SER A 27 -30.05 36.75 25.98
CA SER A 27 -30.34 35.53 25.21
C SER A 27 -30.23 35.74 23.69
N LEU A 28 -30.61 36.91 23.17
CA LEU A 28 -30.40 37.28 21.76
C LEU A 28 -28.92 37.44 21.41
N LEU A 29 -28.13 38.11 22.27
CA LEU A 29 -26.68 38.27 22.10
C LEU A 29 -25.96 36.90 22.10
N ASN A 30 -26.33 36.02 23.03
CA ASN A 30 -25.78 34.68 23.14
C ASN A 30 -26.17 33.80 21.92
N ALA A 31 -27.42 33.89 21.45
CA ALA A 31 -27.83 33.19 20.23
C ALA A 31 -27.09 33.68 18.96
N GLN A 32 -26.76 34.98 18.91
CA GLN A 32 -26.02 35.60 17.80
C GLN A 32 -24.54 35.22 17.81
N SER A 33 -23.89 35.22 18.99
CA SER A 33 -22.50 34.80 19.13
C SER A 33 -22.30 33.34 18.73
N ILE A 34 -23.11 32.40 19.25
CA ILE A 34 -23.02 30.98 18.88
C ILE A 34 -23.10 30.83 17.35
N ARG A 35 -24.02 31.53 16.69
CA ARG A 35 -24.17 31.47 15.22
C ARG A 35 -22.92 31.99 14.48
N ALA A 36 -22.29 33.05 14.97
CA ALA A 36 -21.08 33.60 14.37
C ALA A 36 -19.88 32.67 14.54
N TYR A 37 -19.70 32.10 15.74
CA TYR A 37 -18.66 31.10 16.01
C TYR A 37 -18.83 29.84 15.16
N THR A 38 -20.06 29.29 15.07
CA THR A 38 -20.33 28.14 14.21
C THR A 38 -19.98 28.43 12.75
N LYS A 39 -20.39 29.59 12.21
CA LYS A 39 -20.10 29.93 10.81
C LYS A 39 -18.59 30.03 10.55
N ARG A 40 -17.85 30.70 11.44
CA ARG A 40 -16.39 30.81 11.28
C ARG A 40 -15.69 29.46 11.46
N ALA A 41 -16.20 28.61 12.36
CA ALA A 41 -15.72 27.24 12.52
C ALA A 41 -15.94 26.42 11.23
N ASP A 42 -17.12 26.51 10.62
CA ASP A 42 -17.43 25.84 9.35
C ASP A 42 -16.51 26.31 8.20
N GLU A 43 -16.16 27.62 8.17
CA GLU A 43 -15.20 28.17 7.22
C GLU A 43 -13.79 27.59 7.46
N LEU A 44 -13.30 27.61 8.70
CA LEU A 44 -12.00 27.02 9.05
C LEU A 44 -11.94 25.52 8.75
N PHE A 45 -13.03 24.80 9.00
CA PHE A 45 -13.14 23.37 8.69
C PHE A 45 -13.00 23.12 7.18
N LYS A 46 -13.67 23.94 6.34
CA LYS A 46 -13.54 23.88 4.87
C LYS A 46 -12.15 24.29 4.38
N GLU A 47 -11.50 25.21 5.08
CA GLU A 47 -10.09 25.60 4.85
C GLU A 47 -9.09 24.53 5.33
N LYS A 48 -9.56 23.35 5.79
CA LYS A 48 -8.76 22.27 6.40
C LYS A 48 -7.97 22.71 7.65
N ASN A 49 -8.33 23.85 8.27
CA ASN A 49 -7.79 24.31 9.54
C ASN A 49 -8.60 23.72 10.71
N TYR A 50 -8.43 22.42 10.91
CA TYR A 50 -9.22 21.65 11.88
C TYR A 50 -8.96 22.03 13.33
N TYR A 51 -7.73 22.41 13.69
CA TYR A 51 -7.41 22.92 15.03
C TYR A 51 -8.21 24.19 15.35
N GLY A 52 -8.18 25.18 14.43
CA GLY A 52 -8.94 26.41 14.60
C GLY A 52 -10.45 26.15 14.59
N ALA A 53 -10.93 25.24 13.74
CA ALA A 53 -12.33 24.84 13.72
C ALA A 53 -12.76 24.21 15.07
N ALA A 54 -11.98 23.28 15.62
CA ALA A 54 -12.24 22.65 16.91
C ALA A 54 -12.35 23.67 18.04
N GLN A 55 -11.44 24.65 18.10
CA GLN A 55 -11.50 25.72 19.09
C GLN A 55 -12.82 26.52 19.02
N LEU A 56 -13.27 26.87 17.81
CA LEU A 56 -14.49 27.65 17.63
C LEU A 56 -15.77 26.83 17.82
N TYR A 57 -15.79 25.55 17.42
CA TYR A 57 -16.90 24.64 17.72
C TYR A 57 -17.02 24.38 19.22
N SER A 58 -15.91 24.14 19.91
CA SER A 58 -15.86 24.01 21.38
C SER A 58 -16.38 25.28 22.07
N LYS A 59 -15.93 26.46 21.62
CA LYS A 59 -16.46 27.74 22.13
C LYS A 59 -17.95 27.91 21.84
N ALA A 60 -18.45 27.45 20.70
CA ALA A 60 -19.87 27.48 20.36
C ALA A 60 -20.72 26.52 21.22
N LEU A 61 -20.17 25.41 21.69
CA LEU A 61 -20.82 24.40 22.53
C LEU A 61 -20.79 24.73 24.02
N TYR A 62 -19.61 25.12 24.53
CA TYR A 62 -19.32 25.20 25.96
C TYR A 62 -19.01 26.63 26.44
N GLY A 63 -18.89 27.60 25.53
CA GLY A 63 -18.52 28.98 25.87
C GLY A 63 -19.63 29.75 26.58
N ASN A 64 -19.24 30.53 27.60
CA ASN A 64 -20.04 31.62 28.13
C ASN A 64 -19.67 32.91 27.40
N PHE A 65 -20.62 33.58 26.76
CA PHE A 65 -20.36 34.77 25.94
C PHE A 65 -20.65 36.06 26.71
N ASP A 66 -19.65 36.93 26.81
CA ASP A 66 -19.80 38.31 27.27
C ASP A 66 -19.85 39.28 26.07
N SER A 67 -20.25 40.54 26.32
CA SER A 67 -20.35 41.64 25.35
C SER A 67 -19.07 41.90 24.52
N LYS A 68 -17.92 41.41 24.96
CA LYS A 68 -16.61 41.54 24.28
C LYS A 68 -16.31 40.43 23.26
N ASP A 69 -17.08 39.35 23.25
CA ASP A 69 -16.86 38.16 22.39
C ASP A 69 -17.69 38.16 21.09
N VAL A 70 -18.30 39.30 20.74
CA VAL A 70 -19.25 39.41 19.62
C VAL A 70 -18.51 39.65 18.29
N LEU A 71 -18.53 38.65 17.41
CA LEU A 71 -18.07 38.79 16.02
C LEU A 71 -19.08 39.61 15.20
N PRO A 72 -18.65 40.57 14.35
CA PRO A 72 -19.54 41.38 13.54
C PRO A 72 -20.33 40.52 12.54
N TYR A 73 -21.66 40.68 12.51
CA TYR A 73 -22.59 39.88 11.71
C TYR A 73 -23.31 40.73 10.65
N THR A 74 -23.43 40.20 9.43
CA THR A 74 -24.33 40.71 8.38
C THR A 74 -25.49 39.72 8.16
N PRO A 75 -26.77 40.17 8.22
CA PRO A 75 -27.90 39.28 8.09
C PRO A 75 -28.16 38.87 6.63
N VAL A 76 -28.24 37.56 6.38
CA VAL A 76 -28.95 36.99 5.22
C VAL A 76 -30.13 36.17 5.75
N VAL A 77 -31.33 36.51 5.28
CA VAL A 77 -32.59 35.90 5.71
C VAL A 77 -32.90 34.71 4.80
N HIS A 78 -32.85 33.49 5.35
CA HIS A 78 -33.51 32.33 4.75
C HIS A 78 -34.59 31.81 5.72
N LYS A 79 -35.80 31.60 5.18
CA LYS A 79 -36.93 30.97 5.88
C LYS A 79 -36.65 29.47 6.03
N HIS A 80 -36.60 28.95 7.24
CA HIS A 80 -36.64 27.52 7.51
C HIS A 80 -37.70 27.16 8.55
N GLY A 81 -38.37 26.02 8.32
CA GLY A 81 -39.40 25.45 9.19
C GLY A 81 -38.87 25.02 10.56
N LYS A 82 -39.79 24.66 11.46
CA LYS A 82 -39.51 24.26 12.85
C LYS A 82 -38.52 23.07 12.88
N ARG A 83 -37.28 23.32 13.28
CA ARG A 83 -36.27 22.28 13.56
C ARG A 83 -36.54 21.62 14.93
N PRO A 84 -36.20 20.33 15.11
CA PRO A 84 -36.32 19.65 16.40
C PRO A 84 -35.43 20.31 17.48
N LYS A 85 -35.89 20.26 18.74
CA LYS A 85 -35.18 20.79 19.91
C LYS A 85 -33.86 20.02 20.09
N GLY A 86 -32.71 20.69 20.11
CA GLY A 86 -31.39 20.07 20.27
C GLY A 86 -30.58 19.85 18.98
N ALA A 87 -31.18 20.02 17.79
CA ALA A 87 -30.52 19.75 16.50
C ALA A 87 -29.21 20.54 16.26
N LYS A 88 -29.07 21.73 16.87
CA LYS A 88 -27.85 22.53 16.77
C LYS A 88 -26.72 21.99 17.65
N GLU A 89 -27.04 21.47 18.83
CA GLU A 89 -26.05 20.85 19.71
C GLU A 89 -25.49 19.57 19.08
N ILE A 90 -26.36 18.72 18.53
CA ILE A 90 -25.99 17.49 17.82
C ILE A 90 -25.02 17.79 16.66
N TYR A 91 -25.33 18.79 15.82
CA TYR A 91 -24.44 19.22 14.74
C TYR A 91 -23.07 19.65 15.26
N LEU A 92 -23.03 20.49 16.29
CA LEU A 92 -21.77 21.00 16.83
C LEU A 92 -20.91 19.89 17.45
N LEU A 93 -21.55 18.92 18.13
CA LEU A 93 -20.83 17.76 18.70
C LEU A 93 -20.17 16.92 17.61
N HIS A 94 -20.90 16.64 16.52
CA HIS A 94 -20.35 15.90 15.39
C HIS A 94 -19.18 16.64 14.73
N GLN A 95 -19.36 17.92 14.42
CA GLN A 95 -18.31 18.73 13.79
C GLN A 95 -17.09 18.89 14.69
N LEU A 96 -17.27 19.00 16.01
CA LEU A 96 -16.18 19.07 16.97
C LEU A 96 -15.40 17.76 17.01
N ALA A 97 -16.10 16.62 17.05
CA ALA A 97 -15.48 15.29 17.02
C ALA A 97 -14.69 15.05 15.72
N GLU A 98 -15.27 15.42 14.57
CA GLU A 98 -14.61 15.35 13.26
C GLU A 98 -13.38 16.27 13.19
N SER A 99 -13.48 17.49 13.74
CA SER A 99 -12.34 18.43 13.76
C SER A 99 -11.18 17.88 14.58
N TYR A 100 -11.46 17.32 15.76
CA TYR A 100 -10.43 16.68 16.60
C TYR A 100 -9.83 15.45 15.91
N ARG A 101 -10.65 14.57 15.34
CA ARG A 101 -10.19 13.39 14.59
C ARG A 101 -9.28 13.77 13.41
N LEU A 102 -9.68 14.73 12.59
CA LEU A 102 -8.93 15.18 11.42
C LEU A 102 -7.63 15.91 11.80
N TYR A 103 -7.55 16.42 13.03
CA TYR A 103 -6.34 16.96 13.63
C TYR A 103 -5.53 15.88 14.41
N HIS A 104 -5.95 14.62 14.38
CA HIS A 104 -5.35 13.47 15.11
C HIS A 104 -5.40 13.56 16.64
N ASP A 105 -6.27 14.42 17.19
CA ASP A 105 -6.54 14.51 18.63
C ASP A 105 -7.68 13.57 19.03
N TYR A 106 -7.39 12.27 19.05
CA TYR A 106 -8.40 11.25 19.32
C TYR A 106 -8.91 11.29 20.76
N GLN A 107 -8.09 11.77 21.70
CA GLN A 107 -8.47 11.88 23.10
C GLN A 107 -9.66 12.83 23.28
N ASP A 108 -9.63 13.99 22.62
CA ASP A 108 -10.73 14.96 22.67
C ASP A 108 -11.86 14.60 21.68
N ALA A 109 -11.60 13.83 20.63
CA ALA A 109 -12.63 13.39 19.68
C ALA A 109 -13.64 12.41 20.31
N LEU A 110 -13.15 11.40 21.05
CA LEU A 110 -13.97 10.32 21.62
C LEU A 110 -15.19 10.78 22.43
N PRO A 111 -15.07 11.64 23.46
CA PRO A 111 -16.22 12.05 24.27
C PRO A 111 -17.28 12.80 23.44
N ASN A 112 -16.85 13.51 22.38
CA ASN A 112 -17.77 14.22 21.49
C ASN A 112 -18.53 13.25 20.57
N TYR A 113 -17.88 12.20 20.05
CA TYR A 113 -18.58 11.12 19.35
C TYR A 113 -19.58 10.39 20.25
N GLU A 114 -19.20 10.02 21.47
CA GLU A 114 -20.08 9.34 22.43
C GLU A 114 -21.34 10.16 22.73
N LYS A 115 -21.16 11.47 22.96
CA LYS A 115 -22.28 12.38 23.18
C LYS A 115 -23.14 12.56 21.93
N TYR A 116 -22.54 12.64 20.74
CA TYR A 116 -23.27 12.70 19.47
C TYR A 116 -24.12 11.43 19.24
N LEU A 117 -23.51 10.26 19.34
CA LEU A 117 -24.14 8.95 19.10
C LEU A 117 -25.23 8.62 20.13
N SER A 118 -25.15 9.17 21.34
CA SER A 118 -26.19 8.98 22.37
C SER A 118 -27.39 9.92 22.22
N LEU A 119 -27.24 11.06 21.53
CA LEU A 119 -28.31 12.05 21.35
C LEU A 119 -29.04 11.93 20.00
N GLU A 120 -28.35 11.55 18.94
CA GLU A 120 -28.94 11.43 17.60
C GLU A 120 -29.64 10.08 17.42
N LYS A 121 -30.93 10.11 17.03
CA LYS A 121 -31.74 8.90 16.87
C LYS A 121 -31.38 8.13 15.61
N LYS A 122 -30.85 8.82 14.60
CA LYS A 122 -30.36 8.26 13.35
C LYS A 122 -29.02 8.91 13.03
N PRO A 123 -27.94 8.49 13.70
CA PRO A 123 -26.62 9.08 13.49
C PRO A 123 -26.18 8.87 12.04
N ASP A 124 -25.26 9.72 11.59
CA ASP A 124 -24.52 9.46 10.36
C ASP A 124 -23.78 8.14 10.52
N VAL A 125 -23.96 7.23 9.56
CA VAL A 125 -23.33 5.90 9.57
C VAL A 125 -21.80 6.05 9.61
N MET A 126 -21.25 7.09 8.97
CA MET A 126 -19.81 7.37 8.99
C MET A 126 -19.28 7.72 10.39
N ALA A 127 -20.12 8.23 11.28
CA ALA A 127 -19.71 8.50 12.66
C ALA A 127 -19.31 7.22 13.40
N TYR A 128 -19.92 6.06 13.08
CA TYR A 128 -19.52 4.78 13.67
C TYR A 128 -18.14 4.33 13.19
N LEU A 129 -17.82 4.54 11.90
CA LEU A 129 -16.49 4.26 11.35
C LEU A 129 -15.43 5.08 12.08
N TRP A 130 -15.64 6.40 12.11
CA TRP A 130 -14.66 7.34 12.65
C TRP A 130 -14.54 7.28 14.17
N TYR A 131 -15.62 6.97 14.88
CA TYR A 131 -15.59 6.65 16.30
C TYR A 131 -14.78 5.37 16.56
N GLY A 132 -14.99 4.31 15.76
CA GLY A 132 -14.23 3.07 15.85
C GLY A 132 -12.73 3.25 15.61
N VAL A 133 -12.36 4.00 14.57
CA VAL A 133 -10.96 4.38 14.28
C VAL A 133 -10.33 5.15 15.45
N SER A 134 -11.09 6.09 16.05
CA SER A 134 -10.62 6.87 17.20
C SER A 134 -10.43 6.01 18.45
N LEU A 135 -11.33 5.04 18.69
CA LEU A 135 -11.22 4.09 19.79
C LEU A 135 -9.99 3.20 19.64
N ARG A 136 -9.72 2.70 18.43
CA ARG A 136 -8.50 1.95 18.12
C ARG A 136 -7.25 2.77 18.42
N ALA A 137 -7.21 4.04 17.98
CA ALA A 137 -6.09 4.96 18.23
C ALA A 137 -5.84 5.28 19.71
N MET A 138 -6.84 5.04 20.57
CA MET A 138 -6.80 5.22 22.02
C MET A 138 -6.65 3.90 22.78
N ASN A 139 -6.32 2.80 22.08
CA ASN A 139 -6.15 1.46 22.65
C ASN A 139 -7.40 0.89 23.32
N GLU A 140 -8.58 1.12 22.74
CA GLU A 140 -9.85 0.52 23.17
C GLU A 140 -10.40 -0.49 22.11
N PRO A 141 -9.70 -1.61 21.86
CA PRO A 141 -9.96 -2.47 20.70
C PRO A 141 -11.34 -3.16 20.74
N GLU A 142 -11.86 -3.53 21.91
CA GLU A 142 -13.17 -4.17 22.02
C GLU A 142 -14.31 -3.21 21.65
N LYS A 143 -14.25 -1.96 22.15
CA LYS A 143 -15.24 -0.93 21.80
C LYS A 143 -15.12 -0.53 20.33
N ALA A 144 -13.89 -0.46 19.82
CA ALA A 144 -13.65 -0.16 18.40
C ALA A 144 -14.32 -1.21 17.50
N ILE A 145 -14.15 -2.50 17.81
CA ILE A 145 -14.81 -3.60 17.08
C ILE A 145 -16.34 -3.45 17.14
N GLU A 146 -16.92 -3.07 18.28
CA GLU A 146 -18.37 -2.84 18.39
C GLU A 146 -18.84 -1.71 17.46
N ALA A 147 -18.16 -0.56 17.48
CA ALA A 147 -18.49 0.58 16.63
C ALA A 147 -18.34 0.26 15.14
N LEU A 148 -17.24 -0.38 14.74
CA LEU A 148 -16.98 -0.78 13.35
C LEU A 148 -17.95 -1.87 12.87
N SER A 149 -18.39 -2.76 13.77
CA SER A 149 -19.44 -3.74 13.45
C SER A 149 -20.79 -3.07 13.19
N LYS A 150 -21.13 -1.99 13.92
CA LYS A 150 -22.32 -1.19 13.62
C LYS A 150 -22.21 -0.54 12.25
N PHE A 151 -21.06 0.08 11.95
CA PHE A 151 -20.79 0.64 10.62
C PHE A 151 -20.99 -0.39 9.50
N THR A 152 -20.31 -1.55 9.57
CA THR A 152 -20.39 -2.58 8.52
C THR A 152 -21.76 -3.27 8.41
N THR A 153 -22.60 -3.17 9.44
CA THR A 153 -23.98 -3.66 9.39
C THR A 153 -24.92 -2.68 8.69
N GLU A 154 -24.72 -1.37 8.89
CA GLU A 154 -25.60 -0.33 8.33
C GLU A 154 -25.12 0.18 6.95
N TYR A 155 -23.81 0.15 6.72
CA TYR A 155 -23.16 0.57 5.48
C TYR A 155 -22.97 -0.62 4.54
N THR A 156 -23.78 -0.71 3.49
CA THR A 156 -23.82 -1.88 2.58
C THR A 156 -22.93 -1.76 1.34
N GLN A 157 -22.30 -0.60 1.12
CA GLN A 157 -21.44 -0.39 -0.05
C GLN A 157 -20.10 -1.13 0.14
N GLN A 158 -19.58 -1.74 -0.92
CA GLN A 158 -18.26 -2.36 -0.91
C GLN A 158 -17.24 -1.43 -1.56
N ASP A 159 -16.74 -0.49 -0.76
CA ASP A 159 -15.78 0.54 -1.15
C ASP A 159 -14.58 0.59 -0.17
N SER A 160 -13.78 1.65 -0.27
CA SER A 160 -12.62 1.88 0.60
C SER A 160 -13.00 2.04 2.07
N TYR A 161 -14.19 2.54 2.41
CA TYR A 161 -14.62 2.67 3.81
C TYR A 161 -14.93 1.32 4.43
N THR A 162 -15.59 0.43 3.69
CA THR A 162 -15.80 -0.96 4.14
C THR A 162 -14.48 -1.71 4.26
N ALA A 163 -13.54 -1.53 3.33
CA ALA A 163 -12.20 -2.10 3.42
C ALA A 163 -11.43 -1.57 4.64
N LEU A 164 -11.49 -0.26 4.91
CA LEU A 164 -10.89 0.37 6.08
C LEU A 164 -11.49 -0.19 7.38
N ALA A 165 -12.81 -0.26 7.49
CA ALA A 165 -13.48 -0.80 8.68
C ALA A 165 -13.06 -2.24 8.98
N LEU A 166 -12.99 -3.09 7.95
CA LEU A 166 -12.54 -4.48 8.10
C LEU A 166 -11.06 -4.58 8.49
N LYS A 167 -10.20 -3.72 7.94
CA LYS A 167 -8.79 -3.61 8.35
C LYS A 167 -8.68 -3.20 9.82
N GLU A 168 -9.36 -2.14 10.22
CA GLU A 168 -9.34 -1.61 11.59
C GLU A 168 -9.86 -2.65 12.59
N MET A 169 -10.91 -3.41 12.24
CA MET A 169 -11.36 -4.55 13.06
C MET A 169 -10.30 -5.65 13.16
N ALA A 170 -9.57 -5.94 12.08
CA ALA A 170 -8.47 -6.91 12.10
C ALA A 170 -7.31 -6.42 12.98
N ASP A 171 -6.98 -5.12 12.91
CA ASP A 171 -5.96 -4.47 13.75
C ASP A 171 -6.34 -4.57 15.24
N CYS A 172 -7.60 -4.29 15.58
CA CYS A 172 -8.11 -4.44 16.95
C CYS A 172 -8.01 -5.90 17.45
N ARG A 173 -8.36 -6.88 16.62
CA ARG A 173 -8.24 -8.31 16.97
C ARG A 173 -6.79 -8.72 17.16
N PHE A 174 -5.91 -8.26 16.27
CA PHE A 174 -4.47 -8.48 16.38
C PHE A 174 -3.92 -7.88 17.67
N ASN A 175 -4.35 -6.68 18.06
CA ASN A 175 -3.99 -6.07 19.35
C ASN A 175 -4.39 -6.96 20.53
N ILE A 176 -5.65 -7.41 20.58
CA ILE A 176 -6.13 -8.31 21.64
C ILE A 176 -5.28 -9.59 21.71
N GLU A 177 -4.91 -10.18 20.57
CA GLU A 177 -4.04 -11.36 20.50
C GLU A 177 -2.63 -11.06 21.03
N GLN A 178 -2.01 -9.94 20.61
CA GLN A 178 -0.66 -9.57 21.03
C GLN A 178 -0.58 -9.30 22.55
N GLN A 179 -1.66 -8.82 23.17
CA GLN A 179 -1.71 -8.63 24.62
C GLN A 179 -1.60 -9.95 25.41
N GLN A 180 -2.00 -11.07 24.80
CA GLN A 180 -1.90 -12.40 25.42
C GLN A 180 -0.48 -12.99 25.30
N ASN A 181 0.32 -12.52 24.34
CA ASN A 181 1.67 -13.03 24.05
C ASN A 181 2.67 -11.89 23.84
N VAL A 182 2.80 -11.01 24.84
CA VAL A 182 3.70 -9.86 24.79
C VAL A 182 5.15 -10.33 24.74
N LYS A 183 5.91 -9.85 23.75
CA LYS A 183 7.32 -10.20 23.61
C LYS A 183 8.12 -9.64 24.78
N ARG A 184 9.18 -10.35 25.14
CA ARG A 184 10.04 -10.02 26.29
C ARG A 184 11.02 -8.89 25.97
N PHE A 185 10.51 -7.68 25.87
CA PHE A 185 11.30 -6.45 25.73
C PHE A 185 10.83 -5.40 26.74
N THR A 186 11.72 -4.50 27.12
CA THR A 186 11.39 -3.24 27.79
C THR A 186 11.61 -2.11 26.82
N ILE A 187 10.66 -1.18 26.72
CA ILE A 187 10.81 0.05 25.94
C ILE A 187 11.07 1.21 26.89
N GLN A 188 12.13 1.96 26.64
CA GLN A 188 12.57 3.08 27.48
C GLN A 188 12.79 4.30 26.62
N LYS A 189 12.12 5.40 26.96
CA LYS A 189 12.37 6.70 26.32
C LYS A 189 13.79 7.16 26.59
N LEU A 190 14.52 7.60 25.56
CA LEU A 190 15.84 8.16 25.77
C LEU A 190 15.74 9.49 26.53
N PRO A 191 16.60 9.72 27.54
CA PRO A 191 16.51 10.92 28.36
C PRO A 191 16.99 12.18 27.61
N SER A 192 16.81 13.33 28.26
CA SER A 192 17.51 14.57 27.89
C SER A 192 19.03 14.34 27.85
N PRO A 193 19.78 14.93 26.89
CA PRO A 193 19.39 16.00 25.96
C PRO A 193 18.71 15.57 24.65
N ILE A 194 18.54 14.26 24.41
CA ILE A 194 17.99 13.74 23.15
C ILE A 194 16.51 14.12 23.02
N ASN A 195 15.64 13.64 23.89
CA ASN A 195 14.20 13.98 23.88
C ASN A 195 13.87 15.23 24.71
N ALA A 196 14.72 16.26 24.64
CA ALA A 196 14.55 17.47 25.46
C ALA A 196 13.56 18.49 24.87
N LEU A 197 13.57 18.66 23.55
CA LEU A 197 12.82 19.69 22.84
C LEU A 197 12.40 19.22 21.44
N GLY A 198 11.22 19.65 20.99
CA GLY A 198 10.69 19.34 19.66
C GLY A 198 10.41 17.85 19.45
N SER A 199 10.04 17.50 18.22
CA SER A 199 9.98 16.12 17.74
C SER A 199 11.39 15.63 17.45
N ASN A 200 11.74 14.40 17.87
CA ASN A 200 13.06 13.79 17.74
C ASN A 200 12.91 12.38 17.15
N TYR A 201 13.61 12.08 16.06
CA TYR A 201 13.41 10.84 15.31
C TYR A 201 14.62 10.45 14.43
N ALA A 202 14.57 9.27 13.83
CA ALA A 202 15.59 8.72 12.94
C ALA A 202 16.99 8.71 13.59
N TYR A 203 17.10 7.98 14.70
CA TYR A 203 18.35 7.79 15.43
C TYR A 203 19.30 6.91 14.61
N ALA A 204 20.48 7.42 14.28
CA ALA A 204 21.48 6.75 13.47
C ALA A 204 22.84 6.78 14.17
N LYS A 205 23.64 5.73 14.00
CA LYS A 205 24.97 5.65 14.57
C LYS A 205 26.00 6.19 13.59
N LEU A 206 26.76 7.22 13.98
CA LEU A 206 27.92 7.70 13.22
C LEU A 206 29.19 6.96 13.63
N ASN A 207 29.39 6.76 14.94
CA ASN A 207 30.44 5.92 15.51
C ASN A 207 30.06 5.49 16.94
N ASP A 208 30.95 4.86 17.69
CA ASP A 208 30.66 4.35 19.04
C ASP A 208 30.35 5.43 20.09
N SER A 209 30.75 6.68 19.85
CA SER A 209 30.51 7.80 20.76
C SER A 209 29.57 8.88 20.21
N ILE A 210 29.24 8.83 18.92
CA ILE A 210 28.43 9.84 18.25
C ILE A 210 27.24 9.17 17.56
N PHE A 211 26.06 9.60 17.97
CA PHE A 211 24.79 9.28 17.32
C PHE A 211 24.21 10.54 16.71
N VAL A 212 23.40 10.38 15.67
CA VAL A 212 22.75 11.47 14.94
C VAL A 212 21.25 11.25 14.96
N PHE A 213 20.49 12.31 15.05
CA PHE A 213 19.04 12.28 14.98
C PHE A 213 18.49 13.54 14.33
N SER A 214 17.27 13.42 13.84
CA SER A 214 16.49 14.54 13.31
C SER A 214 15.74 15.19 14.45
N SER A 215 15.72 16.52 14.51
CA SER A 215 14.99 17.24 15.55
C SER A 215 14.36 18.52 15.04
N SER A 216 13.13 18.78 15.46
CA SER A 216 12.42 20.05 15.27
C SER A 216 12.60 21.02 16.43
N ARG A 217 13.62 20.80 17.28
CA ARG A 217 13.92 21.67 18.43
C ARG A 217 14.10 23.12 17.99
N PRO A 218 13.64 24.08 18.79
CA PRO A 218 13.71 25.49 18.44
C PRO A 218 15.17 25.93 18.29
N ASP A 219 15.48 26.52 17.15
CA ASP A 219 16.76 27.17 16.89
C ASP A 219 16.65 28.67 17.23
N THR A 220 17.75 29.29 17.68
CA THR A 220 17.73 30.69 18.10
C THR A 220 17.63 31.63 16.89
N VAL A 221 16.43 32.19 16.71
CA VAL A 221 16.08 33.52 16.16
C VAL A 221 16.70 33.94 14.81
N GLY A 222 15.90 33.84 13.75
CA GLY A 222 16.06 34.72 12.58
C GLY A 222 15.86 36.19 12.95
N LYS A 223 16.31 37.14 12.13
CA LYS A 223 16.43 38.60 12.42
C LYS A 223 15.23 39.29 13.12
N ASN A 224 14.03 38.67 13.14
CA ASN A 224 12.78 39.18 13.72
C ASN A 224 12.33 38.55 15.05
N LYS A 225 13.17 37.84 15.81
CA LYS A 225 12.78 37.19 17.10
C LYS A 225 11.72 36.08 16.99
N GLN A 226 11.37 35.62 15.79
CA GLN A 226 10.52 34.45 15.60
C GLN A 226 11.34 33.16 15.72
N VAL A 227 10.85 32.25 16.58
CA VAL A 227 11.39 30.89 16.73
C VAL A 227 10.93 30.06 15.52
N ILE A 228 11.88 29.46 14.80
CA ILE A 228 11.60 28.61 13.65
C ILE A 228 11.67 27.15 14.11
N TYR A 229 10.56 26.42 13.97
CA TYR A 229 10.45 24.99 14.27
C TYR A 229 10.62 24.20 12.97
N ARG A 230 11.87 24.05 12.55
CA ARG A 230 12.28 23.32 11.33
C ARG A 230 12.98 22.04 11.74
N SER A 231 12.81 20.96 10.96
CA SER A 231 13.64 19.77 11.16
C SER A 231 15.08 20.01 10.74
N ALA A 232 16.02 19.59 11.56
CA ALA A 232 17.45 19.62 11.28
C ALA A 232 18.16 18.39 11.87
N LEU A 233 19.40 18.16 11.41
CA LEU A 233 20.24 17.05 11.86
C LEU A 233 21.12 17.49 13.04
N TYR A 234 21.02 16.75 14.14
CA TYR A 234 21.78 16.95 15.37
C TYR A 234 22.61 15.71 15.67
N GLN A 235 23.78 15.92 16.27
CA GLN A 235 24.62 14.87 16.82
C GLN A 235 24.59 14.90 18.34
N TYR A 236 24.55 13.71 18.95
CA TYR A 236 24.66 13.46 20.37
C TYR A 236 26.01 12.78 20.64
N ASN A 237 26.82 13.40 21.50
CA ASN A 237 28.09 12.85 21.97
C ASN A 237 27.87 12.17 23.33
N THR A 238 28.02 10.85 23.39
CA THR A 238 27.78 10.05 24.61
C THR A 238 28.81 10.31 25.71
N ASN A 239 30.05 10.65 25.35
CA ASN A 239 31.11 10.91 26.32
C ASN A 239 30.92 12.25 27.03
N GLN A 240 30.41 13.25 26.31
CA GLN A 240 30.19 14.60 26.83
C GLN A 240 28.75 14.84 27.30
N ASN A 241 27.82 13.94 26.93
CA ASN A 241 26.38 14.11 27.11
C ASN A 241 25.86 15.43 26.51
N THR A 242 26.30 15.76 25.29
CA THR A 242 25.99 17.03 24.62
C THR A 242 25.32 16.82 23.26
N VAL A 243 24.41 17.73 22.89
CA VAL A 243 23.77 17.79 21.58
C VAL A 243 24.25 19.03 20.84
N SER A 244 24.66 18.87 19.58
CA SER A 244 25.07 19.97 18.68
C SER A 244 24.55 19.72 17.27
N LYS A 245 24.51 20.75 16.41
CA LYS A 245 24.15 20.55 15.00
C LYS A 245 25.20 19.71 14.30
N LEU A 246 24.78 18.77 13.45
CA LEU A 246 25.68 17.95 12.66
C LEU A 246 26.42 18.78 11.60
N PHE A 247 25.74 19.75 11.01
CA PHE A 247 26.30 20.66 10.00
C PHE A 247 26.37 22.09 10.55
N GLN A 248 27.53 22.72 10.35
CA GLN A 248 27.72 24.15 10.61
C GLN A 248 27.03 25.00 9.53
N GLN A 249 27.00 24.50 8.30
CA GLN A 249 26.40 25.16 7.15
C GLN A 249 24.89 24.95 7.09
N THR A 250 24.22 25.82 6.33
CA THR A 250 22.80 25.67 6.02
C THR A 250 22.56 24.42 5.17
N LEU A 251 21.68 23.56 5.67
CA LEU A 251 21.15 22.41 4.93
C LEU A 251 19.88 22.79 4.17
N PRO A 252 19.44 21.96 3.20
CA PRO A 252 18.08 22.03 2.67
C PRO A 252 17.04 22.11 3.79
N TYR A 253 15.93 22.78 3.52
CA TYR A 253 14.82 22.86 4.46
C TYR A 253 14.35 21.46 4.91
N ASP A 254 13.96 21.31 6.19
CA ASP A 254 13.58 20.03 6.82
C ASP A 254 14.53 18.85 6.58
N ALA A 255 15.84 19.08 6.69
CA ALA A 255 16.84 18.02 6.61
C ALA A 255 16.67 16.99 7.73
N ALA A 256 16.52 15.72 7.37
CA ALA A 256 16.16 14.63 8.29
C ALA A 256 16.65 13.25 7.81
N ALA A 257 16.54 12.25 8.69
CA ALA A 257 16.83 10.84 8.40
C ALA A 257 18.23 10.61 7.81
N ALA A 258 19.26 11.05 8.53
CA ALA A 258 20.64 10.88 8.10
C ALA A 258 21.13 9.44 8.30
N GLN A 259 21.87 8.94 7.32
CA GLN A 259 22.53 7.63 7.33
C GLN A 259 23.96 7.74 6.81
N PHE A 260 24.86 6.92 7.33
CA PHE A 260 26.30 7.08 7.14
C PHE A 260 26.93 5.85 6.51
N SER A 261 27.94 6.05 5.66
CA SER A 261 28.84 4.97 5.25
C SER A 261 29.59 4.42 6.46
N ALA A 262 30.03 3.16 6.40
CA ALA A 262 30.68 2.50 7.53
C ALA A 262 32.01 3.15 7.97
N ASP A 263 32.69 3.86 7.06
CA ASP A 263 33.87 4.68 7.36
C ASP A 263 33.54 6.04 8.00
N GLY A 264 32.25 6.40 8.06
CA GLY A 264 31.75 7.68 8.55
C GLY A 264 32.12 8.87 7.66
N LEU A 265 32.57 8.67 6.43
CA LEU A 265 33.04 9.74 5.54
C LEU A 265 31.98 10.23 4.54
N ARG A 266 30.86 9.52 4.41
CA ARG A 266 29.72 9.91 3.59
C ARG A 266 28.44 9.87 4.42
N VAL A 267 27.55 10.83 4.14
CA VAL A 267 26.20 10.89 4.69
C VAL A 267 25.17 10.97 3.56
N TYR A 268 24.02 10.35 3.77
CA TYR A 268 22.81 10.50 2.96
C TYR A 268 21.69 10.97 3.87
N PHE A 269 20.86 11.90 3.41
CA PHE A 269 19.74 12.40 4.22
C PHE A 269 18.62 12.93 3.34
N THR A 270 17.41 12.98 3.87
CA THR A 270 16.24 13.59 3.21
C THR A 270 16.28 15.10 3.39
N GLY A 271 15.91 15.87 2.38
CA GLY A 271 15.72 17.32 2.48
C GLY A 271 14.63 17.81 1.53
N TRP A 272 14.01 18.93 1.88
CA TRP A 272 13.04 19.62 1.03
C TRP A 272 13.74 20.20 -0.20
N ASN A 273 13.07 20.16 -1.34
CA ASN A 273 13.53 20.79 -2.57
C ASN A 273 13.19 22.28 -2.59
N GLU A 274 14.20 23.15 -2.46
CA GLU A 274 14.00 24.60 -2.42
C GLU A 274 13.72 25.21 -3.81
N ASP A 275 13.95 24.45 -4.90
CA ASP A 275 13.64 24.87 -6.27
C ASP A 275 12.13 24.72 -6.56
N GLN A 276 11.30 25.51 -5.88
CA GLN A 276 9.82 25.55 -5.98
C GLN A 276 9.28 26.12 -7.30
N LYS A 277 10.09 26.18 -8.37
CA LYS A 277 9.65 26.72 -9.67
C LYS A 277 8.81 25.73 -10.48
N SER A 278 8.66 24.50 -9.99
CA SER A 278 7.75 23.48 -10.53
C SER A 278 7.13 22.71 -9.37
N ASP A 279 5.90 22.21 -9.52
CA ASP A 279 5.27 21.23 -8.62
C ASP A 279 6.03 19.87 -8.55
N ALA A 280 7.25 19.79 -9.08
CA ALA A 280 8.08 18.59 -9.12
C ALA A 280 8.96 18.45 -7.86
N ASN A 281 8.78 17.32 -7.17
CA ASN A 281 9.54 16.78 -6.02
C ASN A 281 9.55 17.70 -4.80
N LYS A 282 8.74 17.39 -3.77
CA LYS A 282 8.82 18.11 -2.47
C LYS A 282 10.04 17.66 -1.65
N TYR A 283 10.36 16.36 -1.68
CA TYR A 283 11.49 15.79 -0.95
C TYR A 283 12.47 15.06 -1.85
N LEU A 284 13.77 15.29 -1.61
CA LEU A 284 14.89 14.66 -2.29
C LEU A 284 15.85 14.04 -1.28
N ILE A 285 16.64 13.07 -1.75
CA ILE A 285 17.78 12.53 -1.00
C ILE A 285 19.05 13.29 -1.44
N TYR A 286 19.74 13.83 -0.44
CA TYR A 286 21.01 14.53 -0.57
C TYR A 286 22.14 13.67 -0.03
N THR A 287 23.36 13.93 -0.50
CA THR A 287 24.59 13.34 0.04
C THR A 287 25.67 14.39 0.25
N ALA A 288 26.56 14.15 1.20
CA ALA A 288 27.77 14.94 1.44
C ALA A 288 28.94 14.02 1.85
N THR A 289 30.16 14.52 1.68
CA THR A 289 31.40 13.84 2.06
C THR A 289 32.20 14.65 3.06
N ARG A 290 33.25 14.06 3.62
CA ARG A 290 34.30 14.74 4.36
C ARG A 290 35.62 13.99 4.21
N SER A 291 36.75 14.70 4.35
CA SER A 291 38.08 14.11 4.15
C SER A 291 38.56 13.22 5.31
N SER A 292 38.00 13.39 6.51
CA SER A 292 38.29 12.58 7.69
C SER A 292 37.13 12.64 8.69
N VAL A 293 37.14 11.78 9.71
CA VAL A 293 36.08 11.72 10.74
C VAL A 293 35.97 12.98 11.61
N ASP A 294 37.02 13.80 11.65
CA ASP A 294 37.07 15.07 12.39
C ASP A 294 36.90 16.29 11.48
N ALA A 295 36.96 16.09 10.16
CA ALA A 295 36.76 17.17 9.20
C ALA A 295 35.28 17.61 9.15
N PRO A 296 35.00 18.90 8.89
CA PRO A 296 33.65 19.35 8.62
C PRO A 296 33.10 18.66 7.37
N TRP A 297 31.78 18.49 7.32
CA TRP A 297 31.09 18.01 6.12
C TRP A 297 31.19 19.02 4.98
N ASP A 298 31.44 18.51 3.77
CA ASP A 298 31.35 19.27 2.53
C ASP A 298 29.91 19.71 2.25
N LYS A 299 29.75 20.63 1.30
CA LYS A 299 28.43 21.09 0.88
C LYS A 299 27.60 19.93 0.30
N PRO A 300 26.40 19.64 0.83
CA PRO A 300 25.56 18.60 0.28
C PRO A 300 25.06 18.90 -1.13
N PHE A 301 24.84 17.84 -1.91
CA PHE A 301 24.21 17.88 -3.21
C PHE A 301 23.16 16.76 -3.34
N ALA A 302 22.13 16.99 -4.15
CA ALA A 302 21.09 15.99 -4.40
C ALA A 302 21.65 14.83 -5.23
N LEU A 303 21.23 13.60 -4.91
CA LEU A 303 21.51 12.43 -5.76
C LEU A 303 20.85 12.58 -7.15
N ASP A 304 21.30 11.78 -8.11
CA ASP A 304 20.82 11.82 -9.49
C ASP A 304 19.38 11.27 -9.65
N SER A 305 18.89 11.21 -10.89
CA SER A 305 17.53 10.75 -11.21
C SER A 305 17.25 9.28 -10.92
N PHE A 306 18.27 8.44 -10.66
CA PHE A 306 18.01 7.07 -10.21
C PHE A 306 17.41 7.08 -8.81
N VAL A 307 17.80 8.01 -7.94
CA VAL A 307 17.22 8.16 -6.59
C VAL A 307 16.22 9.31 -6.52
N ASN A 308 16.46 10.42 -7.20
CA ASN A 308 15.60 11.59 -7.20
C ASN A 308 14.82 11.68 -8.52
N ALA A 309 13.88 10.76 -8.72
CA ALA A 309 13.08 10.70 -9.95
C ALA A 309 12.27 12.01 -10.15
N PRO A 310 12.33 12.66 -11.32
CA PRO A 310 11.60 13.91 -11.55
C PRO A 310 10.08 13.73 -11.49
N GLY A 311 9.39 14.60 -10.74
CA GLY A 311 7.96 14.53 -10.40
C GLY A 311 7.60 13.72 -9.14
N TYR A 312 8.56 13.09 -8.46
CA TYR A 312 8.35 12.13 -7.38
C TYR A 312 9.24 12.41 -6.18
N ASN A 313 8.76 12.07 -4.99
CA ASN A 313 9.47 12.19 -3.73
C ASN A 313 10.41 11.01 -3.50
N ALA A 314 11.57 11.29 -2.91
CA ALA A 314 12.50 10.29 -2.41
C ALA A 314 12.93 10.66 -0.98
N ARG A 315 12.80 9.71 -0.05
CA ARG A 315 12.97 9.95 1.39
C ARG A 315 13.54 8.72 2.10
N HIS A 316 13.96 8.95 3.34
CA HIS A 316 14.34 7.91 4.30
C HIS A 316 15.41 6.96 3.74
N PRO A 317 16.58 7.50 3.34
CA PRO A 317 17.67 6.68 2.83
C PRO A 317 18.17 5.71 3.91
N PHE A 318 18.68 4.56 3.49
CA PHE A 318 19.46 3.64 4.32
C PHE A 318 20.56 2.98 3.48
N ILE A 319 21.81 3.12 3.90
CA ILE A 319 22.96 2.52 3.22
C ILE A 319 23.38 1.24 3.93
N THR A 320 23.69 0.20 3.16
CA THR A 320 24.23 -1.04 3.71
C THR A 320 25.64 -0.85 4.25
N LYS A 321 26.01 -1.63 5.28
CA LYS A 321 27.34 -1.53 5.93
C LYS A 321 28.52 -1.72 4.97
N ASP A 322 28.34 -2.51 3.91
CA ASP A 322 29.35 -2.73 2.86
C ASP A 322 29.37 -1.60 1.81
N GLY A 323 28.47 -0.63 1.88
CA GLY A 323 28.36 0.49 0.96
C GLY A 323 27.87 0.13 -0.45
N GLN A 324 27.39 -1.09 -0.67
CA GLN A 324 27.03 -1.57 -2.01
C GLN A 324 25.60 -1.20 -2.42
N TYR A 325 24.70 -0.96 -1.47
CA TYR A 325 23.29 -0.67 -1.75
C TYR A 325 22.77 0.51 -0.91
N LEU A 326 21.89 1.29 -1.52
CA LEU A 326 21.08 2.30 -0.87
C LEU A 326 19.61 1.91 -0.98
N PHE A 327 18.94 1.72 0.15
CA PHE A 327 17.50 1.63 0.26
C PHE A 327 16.90 3.01 0.44
N PHE A 328 15.67 3.23 -0.04
CA PHE A 328 14.93 4.47 0.15
C PHE A 328 13.44 4.28 -0.12
N ALA A 329 12.61 5.17 0.42
CA ALA A 329 11.17 5.21 0.15
C ALA A 329 10.87 6.22 -0.98
N SER A 330 9.98 5.86 -1.91
CA SER A 330 9.61 6.73 -3.03
C SER A 330 8.23 6.41 -3.60
N ASP A 331 7.50 7.45 -3.99
CA ASP A 331 6.19 7.41 -4.66
C ASP A 331 6.31 7.34 -6.21
N ARG A 332 7.46 6.89 -6.70
CA ARG A 332 7.76 6.78 -8.14
C ARG A 332 6.94 5.69 -8.84
N PRO A 333 6.78 5.77 -10.17
CA PRO A 333 6.10 4.73 -10.94
C PRO A 333 6.82 3.39 -10.88
N GLY A 334 6.04 2.31 -10.96
CA GLY A 334 6.53 0.94 -10.78
C GLY A 334 6.48 0.45 -9.32
N GLY A 335 5.95 1.28 -8.42
CA GLY A 335 5.56 0.92 -7.06
C GLY A 335 4.22 0.17 -6.98
N LEU A 336 3.90 -0.38 -5.81
CA LEU A 336 2.63 -1.02 -5.50
C LEU A 336 1.63 -0.09 -4.82
N GLY A 337 2.09 0.98 -4.18
CA GLY A 337 1.27 1.80 -3.29
C GLY A 337 1.65 3.27 -3.30
N LYS A 338 1.50 3.91 -2.13
CA LYS A 338 1.81 5.33 -1.92
C LYS A 338 3.32 5.51 -1.93
N TYR A 339 3.97 5.31 -0.79
CA TYR A 339 5.42 5.19 -0.73
C TYR A 339 5.82 3.71 -0.73
N ASP A 340 6.66 3.35 -1.68
CA ASP A 340 7.26 2.02 -1.76
C ASP A 340 8.72 2.07 -1.33
N ILE A 341 9.22 0.95 -0.82
CA ILE A 341 10.66 0.75 -0.58
C ILE A 341 11.33 0.26 -1.86
N TRP A 342 12.40 0.96 -2.22
CA TRP A 342 13.28 0.67 -3.35
C TRP A 342 14.70 0.46 -2.86
N LYS A 343 15.50 -0.28 -3.64
CA LYS A 343 16.95 -0.38 -3.47
C LYS A 343 17.66 0.04 -4.76
N VAL A 344 18.86 0.58 -4.64
CA VAL A 344 19.74 0.87 -5.78
C VAL A 344 21.18 0.48 -5.46
N SER A 345 21.90 -0.05 -6.45
CA SER A 345 23.33 -0.32 -6.32
C SER A 345 24.15 0.97 -6.32
N LEU A 346 25.21 0.97 -5.53
CA LEU A 346 26.17 2.07 -5.43
C LEU A 346 27.51 1.65 -6.06
N ASN A 347 28.21 2.61 -6.67
CA ASN A 347 29.59 2.44 -7.10
C ASN A 347 30.58 2.67 -5.94
N SER A 348 31.88 2.53 -6.22
CA SER A 348 32.96 2.76 -5.24
C SER A 348 33.01 4.17 -4.67
N PHE A 349 32.35 5.14 -5.30
CA PHE A 349 32.23 6.50 -4.78
C PHE A 349 30.99 6.68 -3.90
N GLY A 350 30.15 5.67 -3.71
CA GLY A 350 28.88 5.80 -2.99
C GLY A 350 27.83 6.58 -3.79
N LEU A 351 27.84 6.47 -5.12
CA LEU A 351 26.82 7.07 -5.97
C LEU A 351 26.03 5.98 -6.71
N PRO A 352 24.73 6.19 -6.99
CA PRO A 352 23.91 5.26 -7.76
C PRO A 352 24.57 4.87 -9.10
N ASN A 353 24.53 3.60 -9.46
CA ASN A 353 25.12 3.11 -10.72
C ASN A 353 24.20 2.20 -11.55
N ALA A 354 22.97 2.00 -11.10
CA ALA A 354 21.95 1.22 -11.78
C ALA A 354 20.55 1.82 -11.53
N ALA A 355 19.57 1.38 -12.33
CA ALA A 355 18.18 1.71 -12.04
C ALA A 355 17.74 1.07 -10.72
N PRO A 356 16.91 1.74 -9.91
CA PRO A 356 16.44 1.18 -8.65
C PRO A 356 15.44 0.05 -8.87
N GLU A 357 15.43 -0.91 -7.95
CA GLU A 357 14.52 -2.05 -7.92
C GLU A 357 13.49 -1.87 -6.81
N ASN A 358 12.20 -2.06 -7.10
CA ASN A 358 11.15 -2.13 -6.09
C ASN A 358 11.28 -3.45 -5.32
N LEU A 359 11.08 -3.46 -4.00
CA LEU A 359 11.24 -4.67 -3.18
C LEU A 359 10.09 -5.69 -3.30
N GLY A 360 9.03 -5.36 -4.04
CA GLY A 360 7.92 -6.25 -4.37
C GLY A 360 6.92 -6.45 -3.23
N ALA A 361 5.85 -7.21 -3.50
CA ALA A 361 4.67 -7.33 -2.63
C ALA A 361 4.91 -8.04 -1.28
N ALA A 362 6.05 -8.71 -1.13
CA ALA A 362 6.47 -9.27 0.14
C ALA A 362 6.81 -8.17 1.16
N ILE A 363 7.30 -7.02 0.67
CA ILE A 363 7.66 -5.85 1.47
C ILE A 363 6.62 -4.75 1.31
N ASN A 364 6.35 -4.34 0.07
CA ASN A 364 5.48 -3.22 -0.23
C ASN A 364 4.00 -3.61 -0.32
N THR A 365 3.14 -2.66 -0.03
CA THR A 365 1.68 -2.73 0.07
C THR A 365 1.04 -1.60 -0.74
N PRO A 366 -0.30 -1.55 -0.86
CA PRO A 366 -0.99 -0.41 -1.48
C PRO A 366 -0.87 0.91 -0.70
N ASP A 367 -0.46 0.89 0.57
CA ASP A 367 -0.32 2.09 1.39
C ASP A 367 1.17 2.51 1.53
N ASP A 368 1.58 3.09 2.66
CA ASP A 368 2.93 3.61 2.88
C ASP A 368 3.82 2.52 3.49
N ASP A 369 4.91 2.19 2.80
CA ASP A 369 6.00 1.34 3.26
C ASP A 369 7.30 2.14 3.26
N MET A 370 7.86 2.36 4.45
CA MET A 370 8.90 3.35 4.67
C MET A 370 9.94 2.93 5.69
N PHE A 371 10.97 3.78 5.87
CA PHE A 371 11.99 3.65 6.92
C PHE A 371 12.78 2.33 6.86
N PRO A 372 13.33 1.93 5.69
CA PRO A 372 14.07 0.69 5.57
C PRO A 372 15.35 0.70 6.42
N VAL A 373 15.65 -0.42 7.06
CA VAL A 373 16.91 -0.71 7.77
C VAL A 373 17.29 -2.15 7.49
N PHE A 374 18.46 -2.37 6.90
CA PHE A 374 18.92 -3.72 6.53
C PHE A 374 20.15 -4.15 7.34
N LEU A 375 20.00 -5.24 8.09
CA LEU A 375 21.06 -5.89 8.84
C LEU A 375 21.66 -7.04 8.03
N ALA A 376 22.85 -6.82 7.47
CA ALA A 376 23.49 -7.74 6.54
C ALA A 376 23.92 -9.07 7.19
N ASP A 377 24.28 -9.05 8.47
CA ASP A 377 24.71 -10.23 9.24
C ASP A 377 23.60 -11.29 9.38
N SER A 378 22.38 -10.84 9.57
CA SER A 378 21.17 -11.66 9.73
C SER A 378 20.33 -11.74 8.46
N SER A 379 20.69 -10.97 7.43
CA SER A 379 19.93 -10.79 6.18
C SER A 379 18.49 -10.38 6.45
N MET A 380 18.32 -9.41 7.36
CA MET A 380 17.02 -8.99 7.87
C MET A 380 16.76 -7.54 7.48
N LEU A 381 15.63 -7.29 6.83
CA LEU A 381 15.12 -5.94 6.55
C LEU A 381 14.05 -5.59 7.59
N TYR A 382 14.22 -4.47 8.24
CA TYR A 382 13.22 -3.81 9.08
C TYR A 382 12.68 -2.61 8.33
N PHE A 383 11.39 -2.34 8.49
CA PHE A 383 10.71 -1.21 7.87
C PHE A 383 9.40 -0.96 8.61
N SER A 384 8.73 0.16 8.36
CA SER A 384 7.38 0.37 8.88
C SER A 384 6.34 0.48 7.78
N SER A 385 5.13 0.02 8.07
CA SER A 385 4.01 -0.04 7.13
C SER A 385 2.69 0.27 7.82
N ASN A 386 1.79 1.00 7.15
CA ASN A 386 0.39 1.17 7.55
C ASN A 386 -0.58 0.35 6.67
N GLY A 387 -0.07 -0.39 5.67
CA GLY A 387 -0.87 -1.18 4.72
C GLY A 387 -1.10 -2.64 5.13
N ARG A 388 -0.68 -3.03 6.35
CA ARG A 388 -0.78 -4.39 6.88
C ARG A 388 -1.64 -4.42 8.13
N VAL A 389 -2.06 -5.63 8.53
CA VAL A 389 -2.69 -5.83 9.84
C VAL A 389 -1.62 -5.56 10.92
N GLY A 390 -1.95 -4.70 11.86
CA GLY A 390 -1.01 -4.14 12.82
C GLY A 390 -1.68 -3.67 14.12
N LEU A 391 -0.94 -2.94 14.95
CA LEU A 391 -1.42 -2.44 16.25
C LEU A 391 -1.94 -1.00 16.14
N GLY A 392 -1.43 -0.21 15.20
CA GLY A 392 -1.89 1.14 14.92
C GLY A 392 -0.95 1.89 13.98
N GLY A 393 -1.42 3.02 13.44
CA GLY A 393 -0.60 3.95 12.66
C GLY A 393 0.33 3.26 11.64
N MET A 394 1.61 3.60 11.73
CA MET A 394 2.73 2.87 11.14
C MET A 394 3.27 1.84 12.13
N ASP A 395 3.31 0.56 11.75
CA ASP A 395 3.88 -0.51 12.56
C ASP A 395 5.23 -0.97 12.01
N ILE A 396 6.17 -1.37 12.86
CA ILE A 396 7.46 -1.96 12.45
C ILE A 396 7.26 -3.43 12.07
N TYR A 397 7.72 -3.78 10.88
CA TYR A 397 7.80 -5.14 10.37
C TYR A 397 9.26 -5.53 10.14
N LYS A 398 9.51 -6.84 10.09
CA LYS A 398 10.76 -7.42 9.63
C LYS A 398 10.51 -8.44 8.52
N SER A 399 11.45 -8.58 7.60
CA SER A 399 11.44 -9.65 6.60
C SER A 399 12.85 -10.15 6.35
N LYS A 400 13.01 -11.47 6.35
CA LYS A 400 14.25 -12.12 5.96
C LYS A 400 14.31 -12.18 4.43
N GLY A 401 15.46 -11.89 3.85
CA GLY A 401 15.58 -11.97 2.40
C GLY A 401 17.00 -11.97 1.87
N ASN A 402 17.11 -12.03 0.55
CA ASN A 402 18.36 -11.92 -0.18
C ASN A 402 18.36 -10.60 -0.96
N ILE A 403 19.22 -9.68 -0.53
CA ILE A 403 19.36 -8.36 -1.13
C ILE A 403 19.78 -8.41 -2.60
N VAL A 404 20.56 -9.41 -3.03
CA VAL A 404 21.07 -9.52 -4.40
C VAL A 404 19.97 -10.00 -5.34
N SER A 405 19.28 -11.09 -5.01
CA SER A 405 18.20 -11.63 -5.85
C SER A 405 16.86 -10.88 -5.68
N ASN A 406 16.79 -9.92 -4.76
CA ASN A 406 15.57 -9.19 -4.39
C ASN A 406 14.42 -10.12 -3.95
N GLN A 407 14.75 -11.18 -3.22
CA GLN A 407 13.79 -12.16 -2.74
C GLN A 407 13.59 -12.00 -1.24
N TRP A 408 12.36 -11.67 -0.84
CA TRP A 408 11.99 -11.41 0.54
C TRP A 408 10.89 -12.37 1.00
N ASN A 409 10.93 -12.76 2.27
CA ASN A 409 9.85 -13.49 2.92
C ASN A 409 8.67 -12.55 3.21
N THR A 410 7.53 -13.11 3.59
CA THR A 410 6.41 -12.34 4.14
C THR A 410 6.90 -11.50 5.33
N ALA A 411 6.51 -10.24 5.36
CA ALA A 411 6.85 -9.35 6.45
C ALA A 411 6.08 -9.73 7.74
N GLU A 412 6.81 -9.86 8.85
CA GLU A 412 6.30 -10.20 10.17
C GLU A 412 6.24 -8.94 11.06
N ASN A 413 5.10 -8.67 11.70
CA ASN A 413 4.95 -7.57 12.65
C ASN A 413 5.81 -7.82 13.92
N LEU A 414 6.49 -6.78 14.42
CA LEU A 414 7.34 -6.91 15.62
C LEU A 414 6.56 -7.03 16.93
N GLY A 415 5.24 -6.81 16.93
CA GLY A 415 4.33 -7.07 18.05
C GLY A 415 4.61 -6.19 19.28
N LEU A 416 3.79 -6.39 20.32
CA LEU A 416 3.99 -5.70 21.59
C LEU A 416 5.26 -6.21 22.29
N PRO A 417 6.04 -5.36 22.98
CA PRO A 417 5.83 -3.91 23.14
C PRO A 417 6.61 -3.04 22.14
N ILE A 418 7.28 -3.66 21.14
CA ILE A 418 8.07 -2.91 20.16
C ILE A 418 7.16 -2.02 19.33
N ASN A 419 6.08 -2.57 18.81
CA ASN A 419 4.98 -1.79 18.25
C ASN A 419 3.97 -1.43 19.35
N SER A 420 3.09 -0.49 19.04
CA SER A 420 2.08 0.11 19.91
C SER A 420 0.87 0.54 19.06
N VAL A 421 -0.15 1.14 19.67
CA VAL A 421 -1.30 1.69 18.91
C VAL A 421 -1.02 3.02 18.20
N LYS A 422 0.24 3.47 18.27
CA LYS A 422 0.74 4.75 17.77
C LYS A 422 1.71 4.51 16.61
N ASP A 423 2.31 5.55 16.05
CA ASP A 423 3.31 5.39 14.99
C ASP A 423 4.62 4.86 15.58
N ASP A 424 5.13 3.77 15.02
CA ASP A 424 6.38 3.12 15.38
C ASP A 424 7.26 2.96 14.14
N ILE A 425 8.37 3.71 14.13
CA ILE A 425 9.20 3.93 12.93
C ILE A 425 10.70 3.94 13.25
N TYR A 426 11.55 3.84 12.21
CA TYR A 426 13.02 3.88 12.32
C TYR A 426 13.61 2.87 13.31
N TYR A 427 13.37 1.57 13.11
CA TYR A 427 13.94 0.52 13.95
C TYR A 427 15.36 0.13 13.53
N ASP A 428 16.34 0.33 14.40
CA ASP A 428 17.73 -0.09 14.16
C ASP A 428 18.40 -0.62 15.43
N SER A 429 19.09 -1.77 15.32
CA SER A 429 19.85 -2.36 16.41
C SER A 429 21.33 -1.98 16.41
N PHE A 430 21.81 -1.36 15.32
CA PHE A 430 23.22 -1.10 15.05
C PHE A 430 24.09 -2.36 15.21
N GLY A 431 23.53 -3.54 14.93
CA GLY A 431 24.19 -4.85 15.06
C GLY A 431 24.21 -5.41 16.49
N ASN A 432 23.50 -4.81 17.45
CA ASN A 432 23.37 -5.34 18.81
C ASN A 432 22.20 -6.35 18.88
N ALA A 433 22.41 -7.49 19.55
CA ALA A 433 21.38 -8.54 19.65
C ALA A 433 20.31 -8.27 20.72
N ASP A 434 20.63 -7.44 21.72
CA ASP A 434 19.81 -7.22 22.91
C ASP A 434 19.24 -5.80 23.00
N THR A 435 19.81 -4.86 22.24
CA THR A 435 19.38 -3.45 22.24
C THR A 435 19.06 -3.00 20.82
N SER A 436 17.94 -2.28 20.69
CA SER A 436 17.63 -1.53 19.46
C SER A 436 16.97 -0.21 19.80
N TYR A 437 16.88 0.66 18.81
CA TYR A 437 16.30 1.98 18.92
C TYR A 437 15.16 2.09 17.93
N LEU A 438 14.11 2.81 18.34
CA LEU A 438 12.96 3.12 17.51
C LEU A 438 12.48 4.55 17.81
N THR A 439 11.69 5.09 16.91
CA THR A 439 11.00 6.37 17.08
C THR A 439 9.51 6.09 17.24
N SER A 440 8.86 6.77 18.19
CA SER A 440 7.43 6.60 18.43
C SER A 440 6.78 7.86 19.03
N ASP A 441 5.48 8.04 18.82
CA ASP A 441 4.63 9.02 19.52
C ASP A 441 3.82 8.38 20.68
N ARG A 442 4.18 7.16 21.12
CA ARG A 442 3.53 6.44 22.24
C ARG A 442 3.38 7.19 23.57
N GLU A 443 4.25 8.16 23.85
CA GLU A 443 4.24 8.96 25.09
C GLU A 443 3.94 10.45 24.83
N SER A 444 3.55 10.83 23.61
CA SER A 444 3.36 12.24 23.25
C SER A 444 2.25 12.42 22.21
N PRO A 445 1.26 13.29 22.45
CA PRO A 445 0.14 13.48 21.52
C PRO A 445 0.53 14.23 20.23
N CYS A 446 1.70 14.89 20.18
CA CYS A 446 2.08 15.76 19.06
C CYS A 446 3.36 15.39 18.34
N CYS A 447 4.24 14.63 19.01
CA CYS A 447 5.66 14.76 18.74
C CYS A 447 6.33 13.39 18.87
N LEU A 448 7.09 13.01 17.84
CA LEU A 448 7.87 11.78 17.86
C LEU A 448 9.03 11.90 18.85
N GLU A 449 9.35 10.79 19.49
CA GLU A 449 10.43 10.68 20.45
C GLU A 449 11.21 9.39 20.23
N ILE A 450 12.47 9.37 20.66
CA ILE A 450 13.36 8.24 20.46
C ILE A 450 13.34 7.33 21.68
N PHE A 451 13.11 6.05 21.45
CA PHE A 451 13.07 5.00 22.46
C PHE A 451 14.16 3.97 22.21
N GLN A 452 14.60 3.34 23.29
CA GLN A 452 15.45 2.16 23.30
C GLN A 452 14.60 0.96 23.69
N SER A 453 14.65 -0.11 22.90
CA SER A 453 14.14 -1.42 23.29
C SER A 453 15.28 -2.30 23.80
N ILE A 454 15.04 -2.96 24.93
CA ILE A 454 16.00 -3.84 25.60
C ILE A 454 15.36 -5.20 25.75
N LYS A 455 15.97 -6.22 25.15
CA LYS A 455 15.54 -7.61 25.24
C LYS A 455 15.73 -8.10 26.67
N LEU A 456 14.67 -8.70 27.23
CA LEU A 456 14.72 -9.28 28.58
C LEU A 456 15.25 -10.72 28.53
N PRO A 457 15.98 -11.15 29.57
CA PRO A 457 16.47 -12.53 29.64
C PRO A 457 15.29 -13.53 29.66
N PRO A 458 15.53 -14.78 29.21
CA PRO A 458 14.55 -15.85 29.32
C PRO A 458 14.17 -16.06 30.78
N LEU A 459 12.92 -16.49 31.02
CA LEU A 459 12.50 -16.85 32.37
C LEU A 459 13.36 -18.01 32.89
N PRO A 460 13.73 -18.01 34.17
CA PRO A 460 14.45 -19.14 34.75
C PRO A 460 13.63 -20.42 34.56
N GLU A 461 14.27 -21.49 34.08
CA GLU A 461 13.64 -22.81 33.98
C GLU A 461 13.17 -23.25 35.37
N VAL A 462 11.86 -23.43 35.52
CA VAL A 462 11.31 -24.10 36.69
C VAL A 462 11.73 -25.57 36.58
N LYS A 463 12.73 -25.99 37.36
CA LYS A 463 13.09 -27.41 37.48
C LYS A 463 11.84 -28.18 37.90
N GLN A 464 11.36 -29.08 37.04
CA GLN A 464 10.34 -30.04 37.44
C GLN A 464 10.91 -30.89 38.58
N PRO A 465 10.17 -31.10 39.68
CA PRO A 465 10.63 -31.99 40.74
C PRO A 465 10.82 -33.40 40.18
N GLU A 466 11.91 -34.06 40.56
CA GLU A 466 12.17 -35.45 40.18
C GLU A 466 10.99 -36.35 40.58
N PRO A 467 10.64 -37.37 39.79
CA PRO A 467 9.55 -38.28 40.13
C PRO A 467 9.81 -38.93 41.49
N ILE A 468 8.89 -38.73 42.43
CA ILE A 468 8.93 -39.40 43.73
C ILE A 468 8.75 -40.90 43.48
N ASP A 469 9.74 -41.71 43.87
CA ASP A 469 9.68 -43.17 43.88
C ASP A 469 8.57 -43.64 44.83
N SER A 470 7.44 -44.04 44.24
CA SER A 470 6.24 -44.50 44.94
C SER A 470 6.40 -45.88 45.60
N SER A 471 7.59 -46.47 45.63
CA SER A 471 7.83 -47.79 46.23
C SER A 471 8.18 -47.77 47.72
N LYS A 472 8.31 -46.59 48.36
CA LYS A 472 8.66 -46.47 49.78
C LYS A 472 7.86 -45.39 50.49
N LEU A 473 6.64 -45.72 50.95
CA LEU A 473 6.21 -45.48 52.35
C LEU A 473 4.76 -45.97 52.55
N ASN A 474 4.64 -47.16 53.15
CA ASN A 474 3.47 -47.57 53.92
C ASN A 474 3.91 -47.57 55.39
N THR A 475 3.38 -46.67 56.22
CA THR A 475 3.04 -46.90 57.64
C THR A 475 2.25 -45.70 58.18
N PRO A 476 1.16 -45.93 58.93
CA PRO A 476 0.39 -44.87 59.58
C PRO A 476 0.82 -44.70 61.05
N ASP A 477 1.03 -43.46 61.51
CA ASP A 477 0.65 -43.09 62.88
C ASP A 477 0.49 -41.57 63.07
N THR A 478 -0.35 -41.28 64.04
CA THR A 478 -1.06 -40.08 64.48
C THR A 478 -0.19 -39.03 65.18
N SER A 479 -0.51 -37.73 64.99
CA SER A 479 -0.77 -36.75 66.08
C SER A 479 -0.98 -35.30 65.60
N ALA A 480 -2.12 -34.78 66.03
CA ALA A 480 -2.65 -33.41 66.13
C ALA A 480 -1.68 -32.21 66.30
N LYS A 481 -1.88 -31.10 65.54
CA LYS A 481 -2.73 -29.89 65.84
C LYS A 481 -2.14 -28.53 65.32
N ASN A 482 -3.00 -27.80 64.58
CA ASN A 482 -3.19 -26.33 64.46
C ASN A 482 -2.04 -25.44 63.88
N ASN A 483 -2.21 -24.40 63.05
CA ASN A 483 -3.36 -23.56 62.66
C ASN A 483 -3.01 -22.66 61.43
N VAL A 484 -4.06 -22.15 60.76
CA VAL A 484 -4.18 -21.02 59.77
C VAL A 484 -4.14 -21.39 58.26
N PRO A 485 -5.16 -20.96 57.45
CA PRO A 485 -5.36 -21.43 56.09
C PRO A 485 -4.60 -20.60 55.04
N VAL A 486 -3.88 -21.28 54.17
CA VAL A 486 -3.49 -20.78 52.84
C VAL A 486 -4.48 -21.37 51.85
N VAL A 487 -5.21 -20.51 51.13
CA VAL A 487 -6.02 -20.92 49.99
C VAL A 487 -5.07 -21.33 48.87
N SER A 488 -4.84 -22.63 48.74
CA SER A 488 -4.17 -23.25 47.60
C SER A 488 -5.21 -23.58 46.52
N ILE A 489 -4.94 -23.12 45.30
CA ILE A 489 -5.67 -23.54 44.10
C ILE A 489 -5.19 -24.98 43.77
N PRO A 490 -6.09 -25.95 43.54
CA PRO A 490 -5.71 -27.36 43.42
C PRO A 490 -5.10 -27.72 42.04
N VAL A 491 -4.10 -28.60 42.08
CA VAL A 491 -3.27 -29.09 40.95
C VAL A 491 -3.96 -30.15 40.07
N ASN A 492 -5.23 -30.49 40.29
CA ASN A 492 -5.91 -31.61 39.60
C ASN A 492 -6.62 -31.29 38.26
N LYS A 493 -6.57 -30.06 37.72
CA LYS A 493 -7.34 -29.73 36.50
C LYS A 493 -6.72 -30.18 35.18
N LEU A 494 -5.40 -30.32 35.09
CA LEU A 494 -4.70 -30.62 33.83
C LEU A 494 -4.86 -32.08 33.37
N ASP A 495 -4.92 -33.03 34.30
CA ASP A 495 -5.06 -34.46 33.97
C ASP A 495 -6.50 -34.83 33.58
N GLU A 496 -7.51 -34.22 34.23
CA GLU A 496 -8.93 -34.39 33.88
C GLU A 496 -9.24 -33.84 32.48
N GLU A 497 -8.60 -32.74 32.09
CA GLU A 497 -8.82 -32.11 30.79
C GLU A 497 -8.26 -32.96 29.66
N ALA A 498 -7.06 -33.53 29.82
CA ALA A 498 -6.46 -34.43 28.84
C ALA A 498 -7.30 -35.71 28.62
N GLU A 499 -7.83 -36.30 29.69
CA GLU A 499 -8.73 -37.45 29.60
C GLU A 499 -10.06 -37.10 28.92
N ARG A 500 -10.62 -35.92 29.22
CA ARG A 500 -11.86 -35.44 28.58
C ARG A 500 -11.67 -35.19 27.08
N ARG A 501 -10.53 -34.63 26.65
CA ARG A 501 -10.18 -34.43 25.23
C ARG A 501 -10.07 -35.77 24.49
N LYS A 502 -9.42 -36.75 25.11
CA LYS A 502 -9.30 -38.12 24.58
C LYS A 502 -10.65 -38.79 24.41
N HIS A 503 -11.53 -38.72 25.41
CA HIS A 503 -12.88 -39.29 25.34
C HIS A 503 -13.74 -38.66 24.23
N ILE A 504 -13.62 -37.35 23.99
CA ILE A 504 -14.36 -36.67 22.91
C ILE A 504 -13.86 -37.14 21.53
N LEU A 505 -12.55 -37.27 21.34
CA LEU A 505 -11.95 -37.75 20.09
C LEU A 505 -12.30 -39.22 19.81
N ASP A 506 -12.30 -40.06 20.83
CA ASP A 506 -12.68 -41.48 20.72
C ASP A 506 -14.17 -41.62 20.38
N SER A 507 -15.03 -40.77 20.95
CA SER A 507 -16.46 -40.71 20.61
C SER A 507 -16.70 -40.27 19.15
N LEU A 508 -16.03 -39.20 18.70
CA LEU A 508 -16.15 -38.68 17.34
C LEU A 508 -15.62 -39.64 16.27
N ASN A 509 -14.57 -40.39 16.57
CA ASN A 509 -13.95 -41.34 15.64
C ASN A 509 -14.47 -42.78 15.79
N SER A 510 -15.40 -43.06 16.70
CA SER A 510 -15.94 -44.40 16.98
C SER A 510 -16.52 -45.13 15.75
N ALA A 511 -16.98 -44.38 14.74
CA ALA A 511 -17.52 -44.92 13.50
C ALA A 511 -16.48 -45.06 12.36
N THR A 512 -15.23 -44.66 12.59
CA THR A 512 -14.14 -44.73 11.59
C THR A 512 -13.54 -46.12 11.54
N ILE A 513 -13.65 -46.79 10.40
CA ILE A 513 -13.04 -48.11 10.15
C ILE A 513 -11.57 -47.93 9.75
N LYS A 514 -11.33 -47.01 8.81
CA LYS A 514 -10.00 -46.71 8.31
C LYS A 514 -9.92 -45.25 7.88
N ARG A 515 -8.82 -44.59 8.23
CA ARG A 515 -8.46 -43.27 7.72
C ARG A 515 -7.15 -43.36 6.95
N VAL A 516 -7.10 -42.75 5.78
CA VAL A 516 -5.91 -42.63 4.93
C VAL A 516 -5.82 -41.19 4.44
N SER A 517 -4.61 -40.67 4.22
CA SER A 517 -4.41 -39.33 3.66
C SER A 517 -3.65 -39.39 2.35
N VAL A 518 -3.97 -38.49 1.43
CA VAL A 518 -3.34 -38.32 0.11
C VAL A 518 -2.84 -36.89 -0.02
N ASN A 519 -1.59 -36.74 -0.44
CA ASN A 519 -0.97 -35.42 -0.56
C ASN A 519 -0.98 -34.87 -1.99
N PHE A 520 -0.80 -33.55 -2.11
CA PHE A 520 -0.78 -32.82 -3.36
C PHE A 520 0.38 -31.84 -3.45
N ASP A 521 0.86 -31.64 -4.67
CA ASP A 521 1.84 -30.60 -4.97
C ASP A 521 1.23 -29.21 -4.83
N PHE A 522 2.11 -28.22 -4.67
CA PHE A 522 1.74 -26.82 -4.55
C PHE A 522 0.86 -26.39 -5.73
N TYR A 523 -0.30 -25.79 -5.42
CA TYR A 523 -1.26 -25.31 -6.42
C TYR A 523 -1.79 -26.37 -7.40
N LYS A 524 -1.65 -27.67 -7.09
CA LYS A 524 -2.17 -28.78 -7.90
C LYS A 524 -3.28 -29.53 -7.19
N ALA A 525 -4.23 -30.02 -7.99
CA ALA A 525 -5.30 -30.93 -7.57
C ALA A 525 -5.12 -32.37 -8.12
N LYS A 526 -4.02 -32.64 -8.81
CA LYS A 526 -3.71 -33.96 -9.38
C LYS A 526 -3.13 -34.86 -8.29
N VAL A 527 -3.71 -36.04 -8.09
CA VAL A 527 -3.18 -37.07 -7.19
C VAL A 527 -1.78 -37.47 -7.63
N ARG A 528 -0.82 -37.39 -6.70
CA ARG A 528 0.58 -37.74 -6.93
C ARG A 528 0.75 -39.25 -7.13
N PRO A 529 1.64 -39.71 -8.04
CA PRO A 529 1.91 -41.13 -8.24
C PRO A 529 2.25 -41.91 -6.97
N GLU A 530 3.06 -41.31 -6.10
CA GLU A 530 3.53 -41.85 -4.81
C GLU A 530 2.41 -42.06 -3.79
N ASP A 531 1.35 -41.24 -3.84
CA ASP A 531 0.20 -41.32 -2.95
C ASP A 531 -0.89 -42.29 -3.47
N LYS A 532 -0.71 -42.90 -4.65
CA LYS A 532 -1.68 -43.86 -5.22
C LYS A 532 -1.77 -45.17 -4.45
N ASN A 533 -0.66 -45.68 -3.92
CA ASN A 533 -0.63 -46.94 -3.16
C ASN A 533 -1.55 -46.88 -1.93
N SER A 534 -1.63 -45.71 -1.29
CA SER A 534 -2.54 -45.42 -0.18
C SER A 534 -4.01 -45.50 -0.62
N LEU A 535 -4.34 -45.02 -1.83
CA LEU A 535 -5.67 -45.14 -2.41
C LEU A 535 -6.00 -46.58 -2.82
N ASP A 536 -5.03 -47.32 -3.33
CA ASP A 536 -5.22 -48.72 -3.74
C ASP A 536 -5.60 -49.61 -2.55
N THR A 537 -5.03 -49.33 -1.36
CA THR A 537 -5.41 -49.98 -0.10
C THR A 537 -6.89 -49.73 0.26
N ILE A 538 -7.37 -48.50 0.07
CA ILE A 538 -8.76 -48.14 0.31
C ILE A 538 -9.68 -48.74 -0.75
N ILE A 539 -9.27 -48.76 -2.01
CA ILE A 539 -10.02 -49.37 -3.11
C ILE A 539 -10.24 -50.86 -2.83
N GLN A 540 -9.19 -51.57 -2.40
CA GLN A 540 -9.30 -52.99 -2.08
C GLN A 540 -10.28 -53.21 -0.92
N LEU A 541 -10.13 -52.45 0.17
CA LEU A 541 -11.03 -52.51 1.33
C LEU A 541 -12.50 -52.26 0.94
N LEU A 542 -12.78 -51.30 0.05
CA LEU A 542 -14.14 -50.96 -0.39
C LEU A 542 -14.73 -51.97 -1.37
N LYS A 543 -13.88 -52.69 -2.11
CA LYS A 543 -14.30 -53.82 -2.96
C LYS A 543 -14.65 -55.02 -2.11
N ASP A 544 -13.83 -55.32 -1.10
CA ASP A 544 -14.03 -56.45 -0.21
C ASP A 544 -15.21 -56.24 0.75
N ASN A 545 -15.60 -54.98 1.00
CA ASN A 545 -16.70 -54.61 1.89
C ASN A 545 -17.66 -53.65 1.16
N PRO A 546 -18.61 -54.16 0.34
CA PRO A 546 -19.53 -53.35 -0.46
C PRO A 546 -20.44 -52.42 0.36
N GLU A 547 -20.63 -52.71 1.64
CA GLU A 547 -21.47 -51.95 2.57
C GLU A 547 -20.79 -50.71 3.17
N TYR A 548 -19.47 -50.56 3.02
CA TYR A 548 -18.76 -49.39 3.55
C TYR A 548 -18.93 -48.16 2.67
N ASN A 549 -18.99 -46.99 3.30
CA ASN A 549 -19.03 -45.70 2.63
C ASN A 549 -17.75 -44.93 2.92
N VAL A 550 -17.50 -43.93 2.09
CA VAL A 550 -16.31 -43.08 2.13
C VAL A 550 -16.74 -41.63 2.24
N VAL A 551 -16.04 -40.88 3.08
CA VAL A 551 -16.01 -39.41 2.99
C VAL A 551 -14.60 -38.93 2.70
N ILE A 552 -14.49 -37.98 1.76
CA ILE A 552 -13.25 -37.33 1.38
C ILE A 552 -13.32 -35.88 1.87
N GLY A 553 -12.45 -35.49 2.79
CA GLY A 553 -12.26 -34.09 3.21
C GLY A 553 -10.94 -33.56 2.67
N SER A 554 -10.96 -32.46 1.91
CA SER A 554 -9.75 -31.90 1.31
C SER A 554 -9.38 -30.52 1.84
N PHE A 555 -8.08 -30.27 1.88
CA PHE A 555 -7.45 -29.11 2.51
C PHE A 555 -6.36 -28.51 1.62
N THR A 556 -5.99 -27.27 1.91
CA THR A 556 -4.84 -26.56 1.34
C THR A 556 -3.89 -26.13 2.44
N ASP A 557 -2.66 -25.76 2.05
CA ASP A 557 -1.86 -24.88 2.87
C ASP A 557 -2.44 -23.46 2.84
N CYS A 558 -1.89 -22.59 3.69
CA CYS A 558 -2.26 -21.17 3.81
C CYS A 558 -1.74 -20.29 2.66
N LYS A 559 -1.10 -20.86 1.64
CA LYS A 559 -0.50 -20.07 0.56
C LYS A 559 -1.54 -19.75 -0.51
N GLY A 560 -1.95 -18.48 -0.57
CA GLY A 560 -2.89 -17.97 -1.58
C GLY A 560 -4.16 -17.42 -0.94
N LYS A 561 -5.04 -16.80 -1.76
CA LYS A 561 -6.31 -16.24 -1.26
C LYS A 561 -7.25 -17.36 -0.79
N PHE A 562 -8.02 -17.11 0.26
CA PHE A 562 -9.02 -18.05 0.80
C PHE A 562 -9.93 -18.67 -0.26
N ASP A 563 -10.52 -17.87 -1.15
CA ASP A 563 -11.41 -18.36 -2.21
C ASP A 563 -10.73 -19.33 -3.19
N LEU A 564 -9.45 -19.08 -3.45
CA LEU A 564 -8.65 -19.91 -4.32
C LEU A 564 -8.32 -21.24 -3.65
N ASN A 565 -8.00 -21.19 -2.35
CA ASN A 565 -7.78 -22.36 -1.50
C ASN A 565 -9.07 -23.20 -1.33
N LEU A 566 -10.23 -22.55 -1.24
CA LEU A 566 -11.52 -23.23 -1.20
C LEU A 566 -11.85 -23.93 -2.54
N ARG A 567 -11.60 -23.26 -3.67
CA ARG A 567 -11.75 -23.87 -5.01
C ARG A 567 -10.77 -25.02 -5.24
N LEU A 568 -9.52 -24.86 -4.79
CA LEU A 568 -8.47 -25.86 -4.94
C LEU A 568 -8.71 -27.11 -4.08
N SER A 569 -9.13 -26.94 -2.82
CA SER A 569 -9.52 -28.06 -1.97
C SER A 569 -10.73 -28.81 -2.53
N LYS A 570 -11.74 -28.10 -3.06
CA LYS A 570 -12.85 -28.73 -3.80
C LYS A 570 -12.36 -29.55 -4.98
N ALA A 571 -11.43 -29.01 -5.77
CA ALA A 571 -10.86 -29.71 -6.92
C ALA A 571 -10.11 -30.99 -6.53
N ARG A 572 -9.36 -30.98 -5.42
CA ARG A 572 -8.66 -32.17 -4.85
C ARG A 572 -9.65 -33.25 -4.44
N SER A 573 -10.68 -32.84 -3.72
CA SER A 573 -11.75 -33.72 -3.24
C SER A 573 -12.49 -34.41 -4.39
N LEU A 574 -12.74 -33.68 -5.49
CA LEU A 574 -13.28 -34.24 -6.72
C LEU A 574 -12.29 -35.15 -7.45
N ALA A 575 -11.00 -34.82 -7.46
CA ALA A 575 -9.97 -35.65 -8.10
C ALA A 575 -9.84 -37.02 -7.44
N VAL A 576 -9.86 -37.08 -6.11
CA VAL A 576 -9.85 -38.35 -5.35
C VAL A 576 -11.15 -39.12 -5.61
N LYS A 577 -12.31 -38.46 -5.59
CA LYS A 577 -13.59 -39.11 -5.94
C LYS A 577 -13.56 -39.72 -7.35
N MET A 578 -13.06 -38.97 -8.34
CA MET A 578 -12.92 -39.47 -9.71
C MET A 578 -11.94 -40.64 -9.80
N TYR A 579 -10.87 -40.64 -9.01
CA TYR A 579 -9.94 -41.76 -8.92
C TYR A 579 -10.63 -43.03 -8.39
N LEU A 580 -11.38 -42.94 -7.28
CA LEU A 580 -12.12 -44.08 -6.74
C LEU A 580 -13.19 -44.61 -7.71
N ILE A 581 -13.94 -43.71 -8.38
CA ILE A 581 -14.93 -44.09 -9.38
C ILE A 581 -14.29 -44.82 -10.57
N LYS A 582 -13.14 -44.32 -11.04
CA LYS A 582 -12.38 -44.96 -12.12
C LYS A 582 -11.95 -46.38 -11.76
N HIS A 583 -11.75 -46.67 -10.48
CA HIS A 583 -11.41 -47.99 -9.95
C HIS A 583 -12.64 -48.80 -9.49
N HIS A 584 -13.83 -48.48 -10.03
CA HIS A 584 -15.09 -49.19 -9.86
C HIS A 584 -15.72 -49.11 -8.47
N ILE A 585 -15.43 -48.06 -7.68
CA ILE A 585 -16.20 -47.75 -6.48
C ILE A 585 -17.43 -46.92 -6.88
N ALA A 586 -18.62 -47.36 -6.46
CA ALA A 586 -19.86 -46.67 -6.80
C ALA A 586 -19.86 -45.23 -6.26
N ALA A 587 -20.19 -44.26 -7.12
CA ALA A 587 -20.20 -42.84 -6.76
C ALA A 587 -21.17 -42.49 -5.60
N SER A 588 -22.21 -43.32 -5.42
CA SER A 588 -23.19 -43.22 -4.33
C SER A 588 -22.60 -43.54 -2.95
N ARG A 589 -21.45 -44.24 -2.89
CA ARG A 589 -20.74 -44.57 -1.66
C ARG A 589 -19.73 -43.50 -1.24
N ILE A 590 -19.57 -42.43 -2.03
CA ILE A 590 -18.49 -41.45 -1.88
C ILE A 590 -19.05 -40.05 -1.64
N ASN A 591 -18.93 -39.60 -0.40
CA ASN A 591 -19.21 -38.24 0.05
C ASN A 591 -17.95 -37.38 -0.05
N VAL A 592 -18.14 -36.08 -0.32
CA VAL A 592 -17.05 -35.15 -0.57
C VAL A 592 -17.32 -33.85 0.17
N ASP A 593 -16.37 -33.51 1.03
CA ASP A 593 -16.28 -32.25 1.78
C ASP A 593 -14.98 -31.52 1.39
N PHE A 594 -14.93 -30.21 1.58
CA PHE A 594 -13.76 -29.38 1.24
C PHE A 594 -13.73 -28.12 2.10
N TYR A 595 -12.54 -27.75 2.57
CA TYR A 595 -12.40 -26.79 3.66
C TYR A 595 -11.31 -25.72 3.44
N GLY A 596 -10.65 -25.71 2.27
CA GLY A 596 -9.52 -24.81 2.02
C GLY A 596 -8.46 -24.90 3.12
N GLU A 597 -8.08 -23.76 3.68
CA GLU A 597 -7.05 -23.63 4.72
C GLU A 597 -7.60 -23.70 6.16
N GLN A 598 -8.87 -24.07 6.36
CA GLN A 598 -9.55 -24.01 7.66
C GLN A 598 -9.13 -25.08 8.69
N HIS A 599 -8.42 -26.13 8.27
CA HIS A 599 -8.04 -27.27 9.13
C HIS A 599 -6.55 -27.66 8.94
N LEU A 600 -5.67 -26.72 9.28
CA LEU A 600 -4.22 -26.91 9.22
C LEU A 600 -3.76 -27.93 10.27
N ILE A 601 -2.85 -28.83 9.87
CA ILE A 601 -2.13 -29.74 10.79
C ILE A 601 -0.85 -29.10 11.29
N LEU A 602 -0.11 -28.48 10.37
CA LEU A 602 1.04 -27.66 10.73
C LEU A 602 0.61 -26.19 10.68
N PRO A 603 0.91 -25.41 11.72
CA PRO A 603 0.70 -23.98 11.65
C PRO A 603 1.48 -23.42 10.47
N CYS A 604 0.88 -22.44 9.81
CA CYS A 604 1.60 -21.63 8.87
C CYS A 604 2.42 -20.62 9.65
N LYS A 605 3.70 -20.96 9.85
CA LYS A 605 4.67 -20.07 10.49
C LYS A 605 5.37 -19.28 9.42
N ASP A 606 5.21 -17.96 9.44
CA ASP A 606 6.17 -17.09 8.78
C ASP A 606 7.41 -17.03 9.70
N ASP A 607 8.32 -18.01 9.58
CA ASP A 607 9.67 -17.97 10.18
C ASP A 607 10.68 -18.83 9.40
N ALA A 608 11.96 -18.80 9.79
CA ALA A 608 13.06 -19.49 9.11
C ALA A 608 13.03 -21.05 9.20
N THR A 609 12.04 -21.64 9.88
CA THR A 609 11.78 -23.09 9.91
C THR A 609 10.69 -23.51 8.91
N TYR A 610 10.19 -22.56 8.10
CA TYR A 610 9.18 -22.79 7.07
C TYR A 610 9.70 -23.69 5.93
N ASP A 611 9.72 -24.99 6.20
CA ASP A 611 10.03 -25.98 5.21
C ASP A 611 8.82 -26.16 4.28
N THR A 612 8.98 -25.66 3.04
CA THR A 612 7.93 -25.74 2.02
C THR A 612 7.61 -27.20 1.66
N ALA A 613 8.56 -28.11 1.88
CA ALA A 613 8.36 -29.55 1.74
C ALA A 613 7.50 -30.09 2.90
N GLN A 614 7.69 -29.63 4.14
CA GLN A 614 6.87 -30.07 5.29
C GLN A 614 5.42 -29.60 5.19
N GLN A 615 5.15 -28.45 4.56
CA GLN A 615 3.79 -27.96 4.30
C GLN A 615 2.95 -28.88 3.41
N ILE A 616 3.54 -29.92 2.82
CA ILE A 616 2.82 -30.95 2.09
C ILE A 616 1.76 -31.64 2.94
N VAL A 617 1.94 -31.70 4.26
CA VAL A 617 0.95 -32.27 5.20
C VAL A 617 -0.32 -31.43 5.31
N ASN A 618 -0.28 -30.13 5.00
CA ASN A 618 -1.48 -29.30 4.91
C ASN A 618 -2.16 -29.45 3.53
N ARG A 619 -1.39 -29.72 2.49
CA ARG A 619 -1.88 -29.97 1.12
C ARG A 619 -2.39 -31.41 0.97
N ARG A 620 -3.42 -31.79 1.72
CA ARG A 620 -3.90 -33.17 1.81
C ARG A 620 -5.39 -33.36 1.53
N SER A 621 -5.77 -34.60 1.27
CA SER A 621 -7.15 -35.11 1.33
C SER A 621 -7.21 -36.29 2.28
N ASP A 622 -8.08 -36.19 3.28
CA ASP A 622 -8.39 -37.28 4.19
C ASP A 622 -9.52 -38.14 3.63
N ILE A 623 -9.30 -39.45 3.58
CA ILE A 623 -10.26 -40.44 3.15
C ILE A 623 -10.62 -41.30 4.36
N ILE A 624 -11.89 -41.21 4.80
CA ILE A 624 -12.42 -41.94 5.94
C ILE A 624 -13.41 -42.99 5.44
N VAL A 625 -13.17 -44.25 5.77
CA VAL A 625 -14.05 -45.38 5.51
C VAL A 625 -14.89 -45.67 6.75
N THR A 626 -16.19 -45.84 6.57
CA THR A 626 -17.15 -46.02 7.67
C THR A 626 -18.38 -46.80 7.24
N LYS A 627 -19.11 -47.40 8.19
CA LYS A 627 -20.40 -48.06 7.94
C LYS A 627 -21.57 -47.08 7.86
N ALA A 628 -21.36 -45.80 8.21
CA ALA A 628 -22.41 -44.80 8.20
C ALA A 628 -22.93 -44.52 6.77
N LYS A 629 -24.24 -44.39 6.60
CA LYS A 629 -24.84 -43.93 5.34
C LYS A 629 -24.71 -42.40 5.29
N ASN A 630 -24.13 -41.86 4.21
CA ASN A 630 -23.79 -40.44 4.03
C ASN A 630 -22.82 -39.88 5.10
N PRO A 631 -21.60 -40.42 5.20
CA PRO A 631 -20.65 -39.93 6.18
C PRO A 631 -20.23 -38.48 5.89
N LYS A 632 -20.05 -37.70 6.95
CA LYS A 632 -19.41 -36.38 6.91
C LYS A 632 -17.99 -36.49 7.46
N TRP A 633 -17.08 -35.67 6.94
CA TRP A 633 -15.72 -35.68 7.44
C TRP A 633 -15.69 -35.27 8.91
N VAL A 634 -14.84 -35.94 9.70
CA VAL A 634 -14.62 -35.67 11.11
C VAL A 634 -13.13 -35.47 11.36
N PRO A 635 -12.74 -34.52 12.24
CA PRO A 635 -11.34 -34.23 12.53
C PRO A 635 -10.63 -35.39 13.23
N SER A 636 -9.31 -35.50 13.03
CA SER A 636 -8.48 -36.54 13.65
C SER A 636 -7.92 -36.14 15.01
N GLY A 637 -8.04 -34.84 15.36
CA GLY A 637 -7.54 -34.24 16.60
C GLY A 637 -6.29 -33.40 16.41
N LYS A 638 -5.53 -33.59 15.31
CA LYS A 638 -4.38 -32.73 14.97
C LYS A 638 -4.78 -31.38 14.37
N GLU A 639 -6.03 -31.27 13.94
CA GLU A 639 -6.61 -30.09 13.29
C GLU A 639 -7.50 -29.24 14.22
N LEU A 640 -7.65 -29.64 15.48
CA LEU A 640 -8.63 -29.03 16.40
C LEU A 640 -7.97 -28.04 17.33
N ASP A 641 -8.50 -26.82 17.35
CA ASP A 641 -8.48 -25.98 18.54
C ASP A 641 -9.51 -26.53 19.53
N ILE A 642 -9.03 -27.34 20.46
CA ILE A 642 -9.90 -28.05 21.41
C ILE A 642 -10.49 -27.07 22.43
N ASP A 643 -9.83 -25.95 22.68
CA ASP A 643 -10.29 -24.92 23.63
C ASP A 643 -11.54 -24.22 23.08
N GLN A 644 -11.55 -23.91 21.77
CA GLN A 644 -12.71 -23.33 21.09
C GLN A 644 -13.92 -24.28 21.06
N ILE A 645 -13.71 -25.59 20.86
CA ILE A 645 -14.80 -26.59 20.82
C ILE A 645 -15.39 -26.82 22.22
N LEU A 646 -14.54 -26.81 23.25
CA LEU A 646 -14.97 -26.90 24.63
C LEU A 646 -15.74 -25.66 25.07
N ASP A 647 -15.34 -24.46 24.65
CA ASP A 647 -16.08 -23.21 24.89
C ASP A 647 -17.49 -23.26 24.26
N ASP A 648 -17.60 -23.73 23.02
CA ASP A 648 -18.89 -23.86 22.34
C ASP A 648 -19.84 -24.85 23.04
N ILE A 649 -19.35 -26.04 23.43
CA ILE A 649 -20.15 -27.05 24.13
C ILE A 649 -20.58 -26.57 25.53
N THR A 650 -19.68 -25.89 26.25
CA THR A 650 -19.92 -25.45 27.63
C THR A 650 -20.90 -24.27 27.69
N ASN A 651 -20.91 -23.43 26.66
CA ASN A 651 -21.82 -22.30 26.51
C ASN A 651 -23.11 -22.65 25.75
N GLY A 652 -23.37 -23.94 25.47
CA GLY A 652 -24.56 -24.40 24.76
C GLY A 652 -24.65 -23.93 23.30
N ARG A 653 -23.56 -23.42 22.73
CA ARG A 653 -23.45 -23.04 21.33
C ARG A 653 -23.26 -24.31 20.51
N ARG A 654 -24.02 -24.47 19.43
CA ARG A 654 -23.76 -25.60 18.53
C ARG A 654 -22.40 -25.36 17.87
N PRO A 655 -21.45 -26.32 17.93
CA PRO A 655 -20.18 -26.17 17.21
C PRO A 655 -20.48 -25.92 15.74
N PHE A 656 -19.80 -24.95 15.14
CA PHE A 656 -20.04 -24.49 13.77
C PHE A 656 -20.09 -25.67 12.80
N ARG A 657 -21.32 -26.08 12.43
CA ARG A 657 -21.58 -27.03 11.35
C ARG A 657 -22.30 -26.24 10.28
N TYR A 658 -21.55 -25.70 9.32
CA TYR A 658 -22.17 -25.22 8.08
C TYR A 658 -22.83 -26.42 7.40
N ILE A 659 -24.17 -26.51 7.50
CA ILE A 659 -24.99 -27.35 6.64
C ILE A 659 -25.42 -26.41 5.51
N PRO A 660 -25.00 -26.63 4.26
CA PRO A 660 -25.61 -25.92 3.14
C PRO A 660 -27.09 -26.31 3.11
N ASP A 661 -27.98 -25.33 3.18
CA ASP A 661 -29.42 -25.56 3.05
C ASP A 661 -29.72 -26.36 1.77
N GLU A 662 -30.60 -27.36 1.87
CA GLU A 662 -31.00 -28.16 0.72
C GLU A 662 -31.61 -27.26 -0.37
N PRO A 663 -31.14 -27.35 -1.63
CA PRO A 663 -31.62 -26.48 -2.69
C PRO A 663 -33.04 -26.87 -3.11
N THR A 664 -33.97 -25.94 -2.90
CA THR A 664 -35.37 -26.07 -3.35
C THR A 664 -35.46 -26.20 -4.88
N THR A 665 -36.50 -26.90 -5.33
CA THR A 665 -36.76 -27.34 -6.72
C THR A 665 -36.78 -26.23 -7.78
N LYS A 666 -36.81 -24.94 -7.41
CA LYS A 666 -36.63 -23.81 -8.33
C LYS A 666 -35.17 -23.59 -8.77
N ALA A 667 -34.20 -23.95 -7.94
CA ALA A 667 -32.76 -23.80 -8.23
C ALA A 667 -32.26 -24.76 -9.33
N ASN A 668 -32.87 -25.93 -9.49
CA ASN A 668 -32.42 -26.94 -10.46
C ASN A 668 -32.71 -26.58 -11.92
N ASN A 669 -33.73 -25.77 -12.20
CA ASN A 669 -34.02 -25.32 -13.56
C ASN A 669 -33.10 -24.18 -14.00
N ASN A 670 -32.75 -23.27 -13.08
CA ASN A 670 -31.78 -22.21 -13.34
C ASN A 670 -30.36 -22.77 -13.48
N LEU A 671 -29.96 -23.76 -12.66
CA LEU A 671 -28.63 -24.38 -12.77
C LEU A 671 -28.42 -25.13 -14.10
N LYS A 672 -29.50 -25.63 -14.72
CA LYS A 672 -29.44 -26.34 -16.01
C LYS A 672 -29.28 -25.36 -17.17
N ALA A 673 -29.97 -24.21 -17.12
CA ALA A 673 -29.80 -23.11 -18.06
C ALA A 673 -28.41 -22.46 -17.92
N GLU A 674 -27.93 -22.26 -16.70
CA GLU A 674 -26.63 -21.66 -16.39
C GLU A 674 -25.46 -22.59 -16.79
N ARG A 675 -25.62 -23.92 -16.63
CA ARG A 675 -24.66 -24.92 -17.15
C ARG A 675 -24.64 -24.99 -18.68
N GLN A 676 -25.75 -24.68 -19.34
CA GLN A 676 -25.83 -24.63 -20.80
C GLN A 676 -25.18 -23.36 -21.33
N LEU A 677 -25.47 -22.21 -20.71
CA LEU A 677 -24.82 -20.94 -21.01
C LEU A 677 -23.31 -21.02 -20.80
N LEU A 678 -22.84 -21.61 -19.70
CA LEU A 678 -21.41 -21.80 -19.42
C LEU A 678 -20.73 -22.79 -20.39
N ARG A 679 -21.47 -23.76 -20.94
CA ARG A 679 -20.93 -24.68 -21.97
C ARG A 679 -20.80 -23.97 -23.31
N GLU A 680 -21.77 -23.14 -23.67
CA GLU A 680 -21.75 -22.33 -24.89
C GLU A 680 -20.67 -21.26 -24.81
N GLU A 681 -20.49 -20.63 -23.65
CA GLU A 681 -19.45 -19.64 -23.37
C GLU A 681 -18.05 -20.26 -23.39
N LYS A 682 -17.86 -21.45 -22.79
CA LYS A 682 -16.60 -22.20 -22.91
C LYS A 682 -16.31 -22.66 -24.33
N ALA A 683 -17.34 -23.03 -25.10
CA ALA A 683 -17.18 -23.37 -26.50
C ALA A 683 -16.80 -22.15 -27.34
N ARG A 684 -17.37 -20.97 -27.03
CA ARG A 684 -17.07 -19.70 -27.68
C ARG A 684 -15.65 -19.22 -27.36
N ALA A 685 -15.24 -19.24 -26.09
CA ALA A 685 -13.88 -18.92 -25.66
C ALA A 685 -12.83 -19.86 -26.29
N ARG A 686 -13.17 -21.15 -26.45
CA ARG A 686 -12.29 -22.12 -27.11
C ARG A 686 -12.20 -21.89 -28.61
N ALA A 687 -13.27 -21.41 -29.25
CA ALA A 687 -13.28 -21.03 -30.66
C ALA A 687 -12.51 -19.71 -30.90
N GLU A 688 -12.65 -18.74 -30.00
CA GLU A 688 -11.90 -17.48 -30.02
C GLU A 688 -10.40 -17.73 -29.84
N HIS A 689 -10.00 -18.53 -28.85
CA HIS A 689 -8.61 -18.92 -28.67
C HIS A 689 -8.03 -19.65 -29.89
N LEU A 690 -8.84 -20.49 -30.56
CA LEU A 690 -8.42 -21.16 -31.79
C LEU A 690 -8.31 -20.19 -32.98
N ALA A 691 -9.14 -19.15 -33.02
CA ALA A 691 -9.10 -18.10 -34.04
C ALA A 691 -7.87 -17.21 -33.85
N GLU A 692 -7.58 -16.84 -32.60
CA GLU A 692 -6.40 -16.09 -32.19
C GLU A 692 -5.11 -16.84 -32.54
N LEU A 693 -5.07 -18.15 -32.31
CA LEU A 693 -3.93 -18.99 -32.70
C LEU A 693 -3.74 -19.06 -34.24
N ARG A 694 -4.84 -18.99 -35.01
CA ARG A 694 -4.81 -18.93 -36.48
C ARG A 694 -4.32 -17.57 -36.96
N GLU A 695 -4.73 -16.49 -36.29
CA GLU A 695 -4.31 -15.14 -36.59
C GLU A 695 -2.83 -14.91 -36.27
N GLN A 696 -2.34 -15.42 -35.13
CA GLN A 696 -0.92 -15.43 -34.79
C GLN A 696 -0.08 -16.19 -35.83
N LYS A 697 -0.58 -17.33 -36.33
CA LYS A 697 0.09 -18.04 -37.44
C LYS A 697 0.10 -17.22 -38.72
N ARG A 698 -0.98 -16.48 -39.02
CA ARG A 698 -1.06 -15.61 -40.20
C ARG A 698 -0.11 -14.41 -40.09
N LEU A 699 -0.03 -13.78 -38.93
CA LEU A 699 0.90 -12.69 -38.64
C LEU A 699 2.35 -13.16 -38.74
N LYS A 700 2.67 -14.34 -38.21
CA LYS A 700 4.00 -14.93 -38.35
C LYS A 700 4.37 -15.17 -39.81
N GLN A 701 3.45 -15.69 -40.62
CA GLN A 701 3.67 -15.86 -42.06
C GLN A 701 3.82 -14.51 -42.79
N GLN A 702 3.08 -13.47 -42.38
CA GLN A 702 3.22 -12.13 -42.94
C GLN A 702 4.57 -11.49 -42.58
N GLN A 703 5.02 -11.63 -41.33
CA GLN A 703 6.33 -11.16 -40.87
C GLN A 703 7.48 -11.88 -41.57
N GLU A 704 7.36 -13.20 -41.77
CA GLU A 704 8.34 -13.99 -42.53
C GLU A 704 8.38 -13.58 -44.02
N ALA A 705 7.22 -13.28 -44.62
CA ALA A 705 7.12 -12.79 -45.99
C ALA A 705 7.69 -11.36 -46.15
N GLU A 706 7.46 -10.48 -45.18
CA GLU A 706 8.00 -9.13 -45.17
C GLU A 706 9.52 -9.11 -44.94
N ALA A 707 10.03 -9.94 -44.03
CA ALA A 707 11.46 -10.15 -43.86
C ALA A 707 12.12 -10.69 -45.14
N ALA A 708 11.44 -11.57 -45.87
CA ALA A 708 11.90 -12.05 -47.17
C ALA A 708 11.88 -10.95 -48.25
N ARG A 709 10.90 -10.04 -48.22
CA ARG A 709 10.83 -8.87 -49.12
C ARG A 709 11.98 -7.91 -48.85
N LEU A 710 12.22 -7.55 -47.59
CA LEU A 710 13.32 -6.68 -47.17
C LEU A 710 14.68 -7.25 -47.59
N ARG A 711 14.91 -8.56 -47.41
CA ARG A 711 16.14 -9.23 -47.89
C ARG A 711 16.31 -9.17 -49.41
N ARG A 712 15.21 -9.20 -50.18
CA ARG A 712 15.26 -9.04 -51.65
C ARG A 712 15.56 -7.59 -52.04
N GLU A 713 14.97 -6.62 -51.35
CA GLU A 713 15.23 -5.19 -51.55
C GLU A 713 16.67 -4.83 -51.19
N GLU A 714 17.21 -5.38 -50.11
CA GLU A 714 18.61 -5.19 -49.70
C GLU A 714 19.57 -5.79 -50.73
N LYS A 715 19.31 -7.01 -51.22
CA LYS A 715 20.07 -7.59 -52.34
C LYS A 715 19.97 -6.75 -53.62
N ALA A 716 18.81 -6.16 -53.90
CA ALA A 716 18.63 -5.29 -55.05
C ALA A 716 19.39 -3.96 -54.89
N ARG A 717 19.40 -3.36 -53.69
CA ARG A 717 20.23 -2.17 -53.38
C ARG A 717 21.71 -2.48 -53.50
N ALA A 718 22.19 -3.58 -52.92
CA ALA A 718 23.58 -4.00 -53.04
C ALA A 718 23.99 -4.26 -54.51
N ALA A 719 23.09 -4.83 -55.32
CA ALA A 719 23.32 -4.99 -56.75
C ALA A 719 23.31 -3.66 -57.52
N ALA A 720 22.46 -2.71 -57.13
CA ALA A 720 22.40 -1.37 -57.71
C ALA A 720 23.66 -0.55 -57.36
N GLU A 721 24.13 -0.62 -56.12
CA GLU A 721 25.38 0.00 -55.67
C GLU A 721 26.58 -0.60 -56.40
N ARG A 722 26.61 -1.93 -56.58
CA ARG A 722 27.67 -2.59 -57.36
C ARG A 722 27.66 -2.14 -58.83
N ARG A 723 26.48 -1.96 -59.43
CA ARG A 723 26.34 -1.42 -60.79
C ARG A 723 26.78 0.04 -60.86
N ALA A 724 26.38 0.87 -59.89
CA ALA A 724 26.81 2.27 -59.80
C ALA A 724 28.33 2.39 -59.63
N ARG A 725 28.95 1.51 -58.82
CA ARG A 725 30.41 1.46 -58.65
C ARG A 725 31.12 1.05 -59.93
N LEU A 726 30.60 0.06 -60.66
CA LEU A 726 31.14 -0.34 -61.97
C LEU A 726 30.95 0.75 -63.04
N GLN A 727 29.85 1.49 -62.99
CA GLN A 727 29.60 2.63 -63.87
C GLN A 727 30.59 3.76 -63.58
N ALA A 728 30.78 4.12 -62.30
CA ALA A 728 31.75 5.10 -61.85
C ALA A 728 33.19 4.68 -62.20
N GLU A 729 33.53 3.40 -62.11
CA GLU A 729 34.84 2.88 -62.50
C GLU A 729 35.05 2.94 -64.03
N LYS A 730 34.01 2.67 -64.83
CA LYS A 730 34.06 2.87 -66.29
C LYS A 730 34.20 4.34 -66.66
N GLU A 731 33.50 5.23 -65.96
CA GLU A 731 33.59 6.68 -66.16
C GLU A 731 34.96 7.22 -65.72
N ALA A 732 35.51 6.73 -64.61
CA ALA A 732 36.86 7.04 -64.17
C ALA A 732 37.92 6.53 -65.15
N ARG A 733 37.75 5.33 -65.73
CA ARG A 733 38.63 4.84 -66.82
C ARG A 733 38.52 5.68 -68.09
N LYS A 734 37.31 6.14 -68.44
CA LYS A 734 37.12 7.07 -69.58
C LYS A 734 37.75 8.43 -69.29
N ALA A 735 37.61 8.96 -68.08
CA ALA A 735 38.24 10.20 -67.65
C ALA A 735 39.77 10.08 -67.66
N ALA A 736 40.33 9.01 -67.12
CA ALA A 736 41.75 8.72 -67.14
C ALA A 736 42.29 8.51 -68.57
N ALA A 737 41.51 7.92 -69.48
CA ALA A 737 41.88 7.82 -70.91
C ALA A 737 41.84 9.20 -71.60
N LYS A 738 40.89 10.05 -71.23
CA LYS A 738 40.79 11.44 -71.72
C LYS A 738 41.95 12.29 -71.21
N GLU A 739 42.37 12.07 -69.96
CA GLU A 739 43.52 12.72 -69.33
C GLU A 739 44.86 12.21 -69.88
N LYS A 740 44.98 10.91 -70.18
CA LYS A 740 46.14 10.36 -70.92
C LYS A 740 46.25 10.91 -72.34
N ASN A 741 45.12 11.13 -73.02
CA ASN A 741 45.09 11.78 -74.33
C ASN A 741 45.37 13.30 -74.23
N ALA A 742 44.92 13.96 -73.17
CA ALA A 742 45.26 15.37 -72.89
C ALA A 742 46.74 15.54 -72.55
N GLN A 743 47.34 14.60 -71.81
CA GLN A 743 48.78 14.58 -71.51
C GLN A 743 49.64 14.20 -72.72
N LYS A 744 49.15 13.34 -73.64
CA LYS A 744 49.80 13.11 -74.95
C LYS A 744 49.75 14.33 -75.86
N ASN A 745 48.69 15.13 -75.81
CA ASN A 745 48.54 16.36 -76.59
C ASN A 745 49.28 17.57 -75.96
N ALA A 746 49.54 17.55 -74.64
CA ALA A 746 50.35 18.56 -73.95
C ALA A 746 51.87 18.31 -74.06
N ALA A 747 52.31 17.11 -74.47
CA ALA A 747 53.71 16.80 -74.70
C ALA A 747 54.21 17.11 -76.13
N ALA A 748 53.37 17.68 -76.99
CA ALA A 748 53.71 17.99 -78.39
C ALA A 748 54.06 19.46 -78.67
N ASN A 749 53.98 20.37 -77.69
CA ASN A 749 54.32 21.78 -77.88
C ASN A 749 54.99 22.36 -76.63
N ASN A 750 56.33 22.42 -76.65
CA ASN A 750 57.16 23.61 -76.40
C ASN A 750 58.50 23.24 -75.69
N PRO A 751 59.67 23.57 -76.27
CA PRO A 751 61.00 23.27 -75.72
C PRO A 751 61.62 24.45 -74.94
N TYR A 752 62.66 24.15 -74.15
CA TYR A 752 63.59 25.04 -73.41
C TYR A 752 63.06 25.71 -72.11
N VAL A 753 63.47 25.24 -70.92
CA VAL A 753 64.72 25.48 -70.15
C VAL A 753 64.60 26.62 -69.12
N SER A 754 64.82 26.28 -67.85
CA SER A 754 65.70 26.91 -66.85
C SER A 754 65.11 26.97 -65.42
N LYS A 755 65.97 26.66 -64.44
CA LYS A 755 65.72 26.72 -62.99
C LYS A 755 65.62 28.16 -62.48
N PRO A 756 64.98 28.39 -61.32
CA PRO A 756 65.72 29.00 -60.21
C PRO A 756 65.31 28.51 -58.78
N VAL A 757 65.87 29.22 -57.79
CA VAL A 757 66.06 28.97 -56.35
C VAL A 757 65.12 29.87 -55.50
N THR A 758 64.92 29.54 -54.20
CA THR A 758 64.36 30.36 -53.06
C THR A 758 62.87 30.78 -53.10
N SER A 759 62.09 30.99 -52.03
CA SER A 759 62.34 31.49 -50.65
C SER A 759 61.22 31.13 -49.63
N ASN A 760 61.52 31.43 -48.35
CA ASN A 760 60.70 31.41 -47.13
C ASN A 760 59.41 32.29 -47.09
N ASN A 761 58.58 31.95 -46.09
CA ASN A 761 57.71 32.78 -45.20
C ASN A 761 56.21 33.01 -45.51
N ASN A 762 55.39 32.40 -44.62
CA ASN A 762 54.33 32.94 -43.75
C ASN A 762 53.18 33.86 -44.24
N ASN A 763 51.98 33.33 -43.97
CA ASN A 763 50.80 33.90 -43.28
C ASN A 763 49.60 34.51 -44.04
N ASN A 764 48.46 33.83 -43.79
CA ASN A 764 47.10 34.29 -43.41
C ASN A 764 46.07 34.74 -44.47
N VAL A 765 45.00 33.93 -44.59
CA VAL A 765 43.55 34.30 -44.47
C VAL A 765 42.79 33.04 -43.96
N VAL A 766 42.53 32.91 -42.65
CA VAL A 766 41.25 33.10 -41.91
C VAL A 766 40.00 32.49 -42.56
N ASN A 767 39.51 31.37 -41.99
CA ASN A 767 38.10 30.98 -41.99
C ASN A 767 37.60 30.99 -40.53
N GLN A 768 36.62 31.83 -40.24
CA GLN A 768 36.02 31.95 -38.91
C GLN A 768 35.18 30.71 -38.57
N ALA A 769 35.51 30.06 -37.47
CA ALA A 769 34.67 29.06 -36.80
C ALA A 769 33.59 29.76 -35.97
N LEU A 770 32.42 29.11 -35.82
CA LEU A 770 31.35 29.52 -34.93
C LEU A 770 31.91 29.69 -33.50
N PRO A 771 31.56 30.76 -32.76
CA PRO A 771 32.10 30.98 -31.42
C PRO A 771 31.68 29.86 -30.46
N ALA A 772 32.62 29.35 -29.67
CA ALA A 772 32.48 28.17 -28.81
C ALA A 772 31.31 28.21 -27.80
N HIS A 773 30.74 29.39 -27.51
CA HIS A 773 29.53 29.51 -26.69
C HIS A 773 28.27 29.03 -27.42
N LEU A 774 28.14 29.28 -28.73
CA LEU A 774 26.99 28.88 -29.54
C LEU A 774 26.99 27.37 -29.83
N GLU A 775 28.18 26.79 -29.99
CA GLU A 775 28.37 25.35 -30.21
C GLU A 775 28.09 24.53 -28.93
N ASN A 776 28.40 25.09 -27.77
CA ASN A 776 28.04 24.51 -26.47
C ASN A 776 26.54 24.68 -26.15
N GLU A 777 25.91 25.80 -26.54
CA GLU A 777 24.47 25.98 -26.42
C GLU A 777 23.68 25.03 -27.33
N LEU A 778 24.12 24.81 -28.58
CA LEU A 778 23.51 23.85 -29.50
C LEU A 778 23.67 22.41 -28.99
N LYS A 779 24.86 22.02 -28.53
CA LYS A 779 25.07 20.69 -27.90
C LYS A 779 24.29 20.51 -26.59
N GLN A 780 24.09 21.57 -25.80
CA GLN A 780 23.21 21.52 -24.64
C GLN A 780 21.74 21.41 -25.03
N LYS A 781 21.28 22.12 -26.07
CA LYS A 781 19.92 22.03 -26.60
C LYS A 781 19.63 20.64 -27.16
N ASP A 782 20.55 20.08 -27.94
CA ASP A 782 20.44 18.74 -28.54
C ASP A 782 20.47 17.66 -27.45
N ARG A 783 21.28 17.82 -26.40
CA ARG A 783 21.22 16.94 -25.22
C ARG A 783 19.91 17.07 -24.44
N LYS A 784 19.34 18.27 -24.35
CA LYS A 784 18.06 18.53 -23.68
C LYS A 784 16.88 17.95 -24.46
N ILE A 785 16.93 18.04 -25.79
CA ILE A 785 15.94 17.44 -26.71
C ILE A 785 16.08 15.91 -26.69
N ALA A 786 17.29 15.36 -26.77
CA ALA A 786 17.52 13.92 -26.65
C ALA A 786 17.14 13.35 -25.27
N THR A 787 17.33 14.12 -24.18
CA THR A 787 16.83 13.73 -22.86
C THR A 787 15.31 13.82 -22.77
N LEU A 788 14.66 14.84 -23.35
CA LEU A 788 13.20 14.93 -23.45
C LEU A 788 12.58 13.79 -24.27
N ASP A 789 13.20 13.42 -25.39
CA ASP A 789 12.78 12.30 -26.23
C ASP A 789 12.96 10.96 -25.51
N SER A 790 14.09 10.77 -24.82
CA SER A 790 14.31 9.58 -24.00
C SER A 790 13.36 9.50 -22.80
N ILE A 791 12.97 10.63 -22.19
CA ILE A 791 11.98 10.69 -21.11
C ILE A 791 10.59 10.35 -21.67
N SER A 792 10.25 10.82 -22.86
CA SER A 792 9.00 10.48 -23.54
C SER A 792 8.93 8.98 -23.87
N GLU A 793 10.01 8.40 -24.40
CA GLU A 793 10.10 6.97 -24.68
C GLU A 793 10.07 6.10 -23.40
N ILE A 794 10.73 6.53 -22.32
CA ILE A 794 10.72 5.82 -21.02
C ILE A 794 9.34 5.89 -20.37
N LYS A 795 8.69 7.07 -20.37
CA LYS A 795 7.31 7.24 -19.88
C LYS A 795 6.33 6.38 -20.67
N SER A 796 6.48 6.36 -21.99
CA SER A 796 5.67 5.54 -22.89
C SER A 796 5.84 4.06 -22.61
N ARG A 797 7.08 3.58 -22.43
CA ARG A 797 7.37 2.16 -22.16
C ARG A 797 6.85 1.69 -20.80
N LEU A 798 6.99 2.52 -19.75
CA LEU A 798 6.50 2.21 -18.40
C LEU A 798 4.97 2.19 -18.36
N LEU A 799 4.31 3.17 -18.98
CA LEU A 799 2.85 3.24 -19.04
C LEU A 799 2.25 2.12 -19.91
N LEU A 800 2.84 1.83 -21.08
CA LEU A 800 2.43 0.69 -21.93
C LEU A 800 2.61 -0.66 -21.21
N THR A 801 3.64 -0.81 -20.38
CA THR A 801 3.81 -2.00 -19.54
C THR A 801 2.70 -2.07 -18.49
N ALA A 802 2.40 -0.96 -17.80
CA ALA A 802 1.34 -0.89 -16.81
C ALA A 802 -0.07 -1.14 -17.40
N ILE A 803 -0.34 -0.67 -18.62
CA ILE A 803 -1.61 -0.91 -19.34
C ILE A 803 -1.83 -2.42 -19.57
N ASN A 804 -0.77 -3.16 -19.95
CA ASN A 804 -0.85 -4.60 -20.21
C ASN A 804 -1.04 -5.44 -18.93
N HIS A 805 -0.86 -4.85 -17.75
CA HIS A 805 -1.09 -5.51 -16.46
C HIS A 805 -2.49 -5.27 -15.89
N ARG A 806 -3.31 -4.39 -16.51
CA ARG A 806 -4.67 -4.08 -16.09
C ARG A 806 -5.71 -4.76 -16.98
N SER A 807 -6.81 -5.23 -16.38
CA SER A 807 -7.96 -5.76 -17.12
C SER A 807 -8.83 -4.62 -17.67
N ILE A 808 -9.67 -4.87 -18.66
CA ILE A 808 -10.61 -3.85 -19.17
C ILE A 808 -11.87 -3.90 -18.30
N ASN A 809 -12.27 -2.75 -17.72
CA ASN A 809 -13.48 -2.63 -16.92
C ASN A 809 -14.68 -2.13 -17.74
N GLN A 810 -14.49 -1.04 -18.49
CA GLN A 810 -15.57 -0.41 -19.26
C GLN A 810 -15.16 -0.17 -20.71
N VAL A 811 -16.10 -0.34 -21.62
CA VAL A 811 -15.92 -0.08 -23.06
C VAL A 811 -17.08 0.78 -23.56
N PHE A 812 -16.75 1.96 -24.09
CA PHE A 812 -17.70 2.87 -24.72
C PHE A 812 -17.45 2.93 -26.23
N THR A 813 -18.50 3.22 -27.01
CA THR A 813 -18.37 3.44 -28.46
C THR A 813 -19.10 4.72 -28.85
N VAL A 814 -18.39 5.63 -29.48
CA VAL A 814 -18.88 6.94 -29.91
C VAL A 814 -18.89 6.99 -31.43
N TYR A 815 -20.06 7.26 -32.00
CA TYR A 815 -20.27 7.35 -33.45
C TYR A 815 -20.27 8.81 -33.90
N THR A 816 -19.45 9.14 -34.89
CA THR A 816 -19.36 10.50 -35.45
C THR A 816 -19.25 10.46 -36.97
N THR A 817 -19.75 11.51 -37.64
CA THR A 817 -19.51 11.75 -39.08
C THR A 817 -18.37 12.73 -39.32
N SER A 818 -17.80 13.28 -38.24
CA SER A 818 -16.74 14.28 -38.27
C SER A 818 -15.37 13.62 -38.47
N ASP A 819 -14.44 14.38 -39.04
CA ASP A 819 -13.05 13.95 -39.24
C ASP A 819 -12.23 14.03 -37.94
N SER A 820 -12.75 14.70 -36.93
CA SER A 820 -12.13 14.86 -35.62
C SER A 820 -13.16 15.08 -34.52
N VAL A 821 -12.73 14.92 -33.26
CA VAL A 821 -13.55 15.24 -32.08
C VAL A 821 -12.74 16.01 -31.06
N HIS A 822 -13.39 16.96 -30.38
CA HIS A 822 -12.87 17.64 -29.22
C HIS A 822 -13.26 16.90 -27.95
N VAL A 823 -12.34 16.77 -27.01
CA VAL A 823 -12.55 16.07 -25.74
C VAL A 823 -12.16 16.99 -24.60
N ASP A 824 -13.08 17.18 -23.66
CA ASP A 824 -12.88 17.89 -22.40
C ASP A 824 -13.02 16.89 -21.25
N LEU A 825 -12.02 16.86 -20.35
CA LEU A 825 -12.03 16.03 -19.15
C LEU A 825 -12.14 16.90 -17.91
N TYR A 826 -13.12 16.57 -17.07
CA TYR A 826 -13.33 17.18 -15.76
C TYR A 826 -13.26 16.13 -14.66
N ASP A 827 -12.94 16.59 -13.47
CA ASP A 827 -13.25 15.84 -12.25
C ASP A 827 -14.78 15.78 -12.09
N ASN A 828 -15.32 14.67 -11.60
CA ASN A 828 -16.76 14.35 -11.55
C ASN A 828 -17.52 15.15 -10.46
N GLY A 829 -17.21 16.44 -10.31
CA GLY A 829 -17.89 17.38 -9.43
C GLY A 829 -17.27 17.55 -8.05
N THR A 830 -16.26 16.76 -7.68
CA THR A 830 -15.56 16.87 -6.38
C THR A 830 -14.06 16.82 -6.60
N TYR A 831 -13.37 17.95 -6.40
CA TYR A 831 -11.91 17.98 -6.56
C TYR A 831 -11.22 17.17 -5.45
N ASP A 832 -10.70 16.01 -5.80
CA ASP A 832 -10.07 15.09 -4.87
C ASP A 832 -8.67 14.64 -5.32
N HIS A 833 -8.03 15.38 -6.24
CA HIS A 833 -6.70 15.09 -6.77
C HIS A 833 -6.60 13.84 -7.65
N ASP A 834 -7.73 13.44 -8.24
CA ASP A 834 -7.74 12.45 -9.30
C ASP A 834 -6.77 12.80 -10.45
N SER A 835 -5.88 11.88 -10.79
CA SER A 835 -4.85 12.07 -11.81
C SER A 835 -4.93 11.02 -12.89
N VAL A 836 -4.78 11.42 -14.15
CA VAL A 836 -5.06 10.56 -15.29
C VAL A 836 -4.05 10.71 -16.42
N SER A 837 -3.87 9.63 -17.16
CA SER A 837 -3.21 9.60 -18.45
C SER A 837 -4.20 9.14 -19.53
N VAL A 838 -4.09 9.70 -20.73
CA VAL A 838 -4.91 9.35 -21.88
C VAL A 838 -4.01 8.92 -23.03
N ILE A 839 -4.30 7.74 -23.55
CA ILE A 839 -3.58 7.13 -24.68
C ILE A 839 -4.56 7.07 -25.85
N TYR A 840 -4.14 7.51 -27.03
CA TYR A 840 -4.93 7.48 -28.25
C TYR A 840 -4.14 6.78 -29.36
N ASN A 841 -4.69 5.71 -29.94
CA ASN A 841 -4.05 4.92 -31.00
C ASN A 841 -2.56 4.58 -30.70
N SER A 842 -2.28 4.15 -29.47
CA SER A 842 -0.93 3.84 -28.96
C SER A 842 0.02 5.02 -28.69
N GLU A 843 -0.45 6.27 -28.78
CA GLU A 843 0.31 7.47 -28.41
C GLU A 843 -0.25 8.12 -27.14
N ILE A 844 0.62 8.60 -26.26
CA ILE A 844 0.20 9.31 -25.04
C ILE A 844 -0.12 10.76 -25.42
N ILE A 845 -1.36 11.17 -25.22
CA ILE A 845 -1.83 12.53 -25.52
C ILE A 845 -2.05 13.38 -24.25
N VAL A 846 -2.31 12.73 -23.12
CA VAL A 846 -2.32 13.35 -21.78
C VAL A 846 -1.52 12.46 -20.86
N TYR A 847 -0.59 13.06 -20.11
CA TYR A 847 0.28 12.31 -19.20
C TYR A 847 0.18 12.87 -17.79
N LYS A 848 -0.30 12.03 -16.86
CA LYS A 848 -0.39 12.25 -15.42
C LYS A 848 -0.82 13.67 -15.05
N GLN A 849 -1.95 14.08 -15.62
CA GLN A 849 -2.56 15.37 -15.31
C GLN A 849 -3.69 15.19 -14.31
N GLU A 850 -3.73 16.11 -13.35
CA GLU A 850 -4.78 16.17 -12.34
C GLU A 850 -6.07 16.74 -12.93
N LEU A 851 -7.18 16.10 -12.63
CA LEU A 851 -8.52 16.53 -13.00
C LEU A 851 -8.96 17.67 -12.08
N LYS A 852 -9.70 18.63 -12.65
CA LYS A 852 -10.28 19.75 -11.90
C LYS A 852 -11.75 19.88 -12.23
N THR A 853 -12.52 20.38 -11.27
CA THR A 853 -13.96 20.61 -11.43
C THR A 853 -14.26 21.87 -12.25
N ASP A 854 -13.37 22.87 -12.20
CA ASP A 854 -13.56 24.19 -12.80
C ASP A 854 -12.75 24.41 -14.09
N LYS A 855 -11.81 23.52 -14.40
CA LYS A 855 -10.92 23.64 -15.56
C LYS A 855 -10.70 22.28 -16.24
N ALA A 856 -11.13 22.17 -17.48
CA ALA A 856 -10.97 20.95 -18.26
C ALA A 856 -9.53 20.73 -18.73
N ILE A 857 -9.16 19.46 -18.87
CA ILE A 857 -8.07 19.06 -19.77
C ILE A 857 -8.68 18.87 -21.16
N SER A 858 -8.35 19.79 -22.06
CA SER A 858 -8.94 19.85 -23.41
C SER A 858 -7.94 19.45 -24.49
N PHE A 859 -8.34 18.56 -25.39
CA PHE A 859 -7.54 18.16 -26.55
C PHE A 859 -8.43 17.76 -27.74
N LYS A 860 -7.83 17.69 -28.94
CA LYS A 860 -8.52 17.32 -30.18
C LYS A 860 -7.84 16.10 -30.79
N VAL A 861 -8.63 15.08 -31.16
CA VAL A 861 -8.12 13.85 -31.78
C VAL A 861 -8.73 13.61 -33.16
N PRO A 862 -7.94 13.14 -34.15
CA PRO A 862 -8.44 12.81 -35.48
C PRO A 862 -9.17 11.47 -35.49
N VAL A 863 -10.29 11.36 -36.20
CA VAL A 863 -11.02 10.09 -36.38
C VAL A 863 -10.72 9.53 -37.77
N GLU A 864 -9.76 8.62 -37.83
CA GLU A 864 -9.25 8.09 -39.09
C GLU A 864 -10.30 7.20 -39.80
N PRO A 865 -10.57 7.43 -41.10
CA PRO A 865 -11.60 6.71 -41.85
C PRO A 865 -11.22 5.27 -42.22
N ASN A 866 -9.91 4.96 -42.22
CA ASN A 866 -9.39 3.66 -42.64
C ASN A 866 -9.18 2.68 -41.47
N GLU A 867 -9.23 3.18 -40.23
CA GLU A 867 -9.15 2.37 -39.02
C GLU A 867 -10.52 1.83 -38.64
N LYS A 868 -10.61 0.52 -38.34
CA LYS A 868 -11.90 -0.12 -37.97
C LYS A 868 -12.43 0.42 -36.65
N ARG A 869 -11.56 0.85 -35.75
CA ARG A 869 -11.86 1.50 -34.47
C ARG A 869 -10.67 2.37 -34.07
N ASN A 870 -10.88 3.66 -33.86
CA ASN A 870 -9.87 4.51 -33.24
C ASN A 870 -10.00 4.35 -31.71
N GLU A 871 -8.94 3.94 -31.03
CA GLU A 871 -8.96 3.54 -29.64
C GLU A 871 -8.40 4.64 -28.73
N MET A 872 -9.14 4.95 -27.67
CA MET A 872 -8.68 5.77 -26.56
C MET A 872 -8.72 4.97 -25.26
N ILE A 873 -7.61 4.93 -24.54
CA ILE A 873 -7.51 4.30 -23.23
C ILE A 873 -7.43 5.41 -22.18
N PHE A 874 -8.36 5.36 -21.24
CA PHE A 874 -8.33 6.17 -20.03
C PHE A 874 -7.65 5.38 -18.92
N PHE A 875 -6.54 5.93 -18.40
CA PHE A 875 -5.70 5.29 -17.41
C PHE A 875 -5.67 6.13 -16.13
N ALA A 876 -6.13 5.54 -15.02
CA ALA A 876 -6.07 6.17 -13.70
C ALA A 876 -4.65 6.05 -13.12
N GLU A 877 -4.04 7.19 -12.78
CA GLU A 877 -2.68 7.27 -12.20
C GLU A 877 -2.72 7.20 -10.66
N ASN A 878 -3.86 7.53 -10.05
CA ASN A 878 -4.16 7.36 -8.63
C ASN A 878 -5.67 7.08 -8.47
N LEU A 879 -6.20 7.17 -7.25
CA LEU A 879 -7.63 7.05 -6.94
C LEU A 879 -8.21 8.33 -6.33
N GLY A 880 -7.46 9.44 -6.37
CA GLY A 880 -7.80 10.63 -5.60
C GLY A 880 -7.77 10.44 -4.08
N GLU A 881 -8.21 11.44 -3.34
CA GLU A 881 -8.53 11.41 -1.91
C GLU A 881 -9.81 10.57 -1.68
N ILE A 882 -10.69 10.46 -2.69
CA ILE A 882 -11.97 9.72 -2.63
C ILE A 882 -12.05 8.70 -3.78
N PRO A 883 -11.58 7.45 -3.57
CA PRO A 883 -11.67 6.39 -4.58
C PRO A 883 -13.12 6.08 -5.01
N PRO A 884 -13.36 5.67 -6.28
CA PRO A 884 -12.39 5.43 -7.37
C PRO A 884 -12.05 6.70 -8.16
N ASN A 885 -11.03 6.61 -9.03
CA ASN A 885 -10.72 7.71 -9.94
C ASN A 885 -11.89 7.97 -10.88
N SER A 886 -12.46 9.17 -10.81
CA SER A 886 -13.73 9.53 -11.42
C SER A 886 -13.59 10.75 -12.32
N ALA A 887 -14.09 10.63 -13.55
CA ALA A 887 -14.01 11.70 -14.52
C ALA A 887 -15.29 11.85 -15.31
N LEU A 888 -15.62 13.09 -15.65
CA LEU A 888 -16.61 13.40 -16.67
C LEU A 888 -15.89 13.75 -17.96
N MET A 889 -16.06 12.90 -18.98
CA MET A 889 -15.57 13.15 -20.34
C MET A 889 -16.68 13.72 -21.20
N VAL A 890 -16.45 14.91 -21.77
CA VAL A 890 -17.36 15.56 -22.71
C VAL A 890 -16.72 15.54 -24.09
N ILE A 891 -17.39 14.89 -25.04
CA ILE A 891 -16.93 14.72 -26.42
C ILE A 891 -17.82 15.55 -27.33
N THR A 892 -17.22 16.47 -28.09
CA THR A 892 -17.93 17.34 -29.03
C THR A 892 -17.39 17.11 -30.44
N ASP A 893 -18.27 16.78 -31.38
CA ASP A 893 -17.88 16.65 -32.79
C ASP A 893 -17.86 18.00 -33.53
N ASP A 894 -17.30 18.04 -34.74
CA ASP A 894 -17.21 19.27 -35.53
C ASP A 894 -18.59 19.81 -35.97
N THR A 895 -19.66 19.03 -35.81
CA THR A 895 -21.05 19.46 -36.05
C THR A 895 -21.71 20.08 -34.81
N GLY A 896 -21.02 20.06 -33.67
CA GLY A 896 -21.51 20.55 -32.37
C GLY A 896 -22.32 19.52 -31.58
N LYS A 897 -22.35 18.25 -32.00
CA LYS A 897 -23.01 17.19 -31.25
C LYS A 897 -22.15 16.81 -30.04
N ARG A 898 -22.74 16.95 -28.86
CA ARG A 898 -22.11 16.65 -27.56
C ARG A 898 -22.52 15.26 -27.05
N THR A 899 -21.55 14.50 -26.56
CA THR A 899 -21.72 13.20 -25.89
C THR A 899 -20.99 13.24 -24.56
N GLU A 900 -21.64 12.81 -23.49
CA GLU A 900 -21.05 12.76 -22.14
C GLU A 900 -20.83 11.32 -21.72
N VAL A 901 -19.65 11.04 -21.16
CA VAL A 901 -19.26 9.73 -20.67
C VAL A 901 -18.73 9.91 -19.25
N SER A 902 -19.40 9.28 -18.28
CA SER A 902 -18.89 9.19 -16.92
C SER A 902 -17.94 7.99 -16.84
N ILE A 903 -16.72 8.26 -16.39
CA ILE A 903 -15.63 7.29 -16.33
C ILE A 903 -15.32 7.04 -14.85
N SER A 904 -15.17 5.77 -14.50
CA SER A 904 -14.79 5.34 -13.16
C SER A 904 -13.79 4.19 -13.26
N ASN A 905 -12.57 4.44 -12.79
CA ASN A 905 -11.44 3.51 -12.89
C ASN A 905 -10.81 3.22 -11.52
N ASP A 906 -10.32 2.00 -11.36
CA ASP A 906 -9.42 1.61 -10.28
C ASP A 906 -7.97 1.44 -10.80
N LEU A 907 -7.03 1.04 -9.94
CA LEU A 907 -5.63 0.82 -10.34
C LEU A 907 -5.37 -0.55 -10.98
N MET A 908 -6.41 -1.38 -11.14
CA MET A 908 -6.34 -2.72 -11.71
C MET A 908 -7.03 -2.82 -13.07
N HIS A 909 -7.79 -1.79 -13.46
CA HIS A 909 -8.59 -1.80 -14.66
C HIS A 909 -8.54 -0.49 -15.47
N ASN A 910 -8.67 -0.62 -16.79
CA ASN A 910 -8.73 0.49 -17.73
C ASN A 910 -10.14 0.67 -18.32
N THR A 911 -10.45 1.89 -18.74
CA THR A 911 -11.63 2.22 -19.54
C THR A 911 -11.20 2.50 -20.97
N ILE A 912 -11.91 1.91 -21.93
CA ILE A 912 -11.65 2.07 -23.36
C ILE A 912 -12.82 2.80 -24.03
N ILE A 913 -12.50 3.77 -24.89
CA ILE A 913 -13.45 4.48 -25.73
C ILE A 913 -13.07 4.26 -27.20
N TYR A 914 -13.98 3.71 -27.98
CA TYR A 914 -13.83 3.55 -29.42
C TYR A 914 -14.54 4.67 -30.18
N PHE A 915 -13.84 5.35 -31.06
CA PHE A 915 -14.44 6.29 -32.02
C PHE A 915 -14.64 5.60 -33.37
N VAL A 916 -15.88 5.59 -33.84
CA VAL A 916 -16.30 4.95 -35.09
C VAL A 916 -16.84 6.00 -36.04
N LYS A 917 -16.20 6.12 -37.21
CA LYS A 917 -16.61 7.06 -38.26
C LYS A 917 -17.74 6.47 -39.10
N LEU A 918 -18.84 7.20 -39.19
CA LEU A 918 -19.96 6.88 -40.06
C LEU A 918 -19.73 7.51 -41.45
N LYS A 919 -20.03 6.76 -42.51
CA LYS A 919 -20.08 7.32 -43.86
C LYS A 919 -21.23 8.34 -43.91
N LYS A 920 -20.94 9.57 -44.36
CA LYS A 920 -21.99 10.53 -44.74
C LYS A 920 -22.88 9.85 -45.79
N GLN A 921 -24.17 9.71 -45.49
CA GLN A 921 -25.18 9.29 -46.45
C GLN A 921 -25.54 10.45 -47.37
#